data_AF-A0A853FGU8-F1
#
_entry.id   AF-A0A853FGU8-F1
#
_cell.length_a   1.000
_cell.length_b   1.000
_cell.length_c   1.000
_cell.angle_alpha   90.00
_cell.angle_beta   90.00
_cell.angle_gamma   90.00
#
_symmetry.space_group_name_H-M   'P 1'
#
loop_
_entity.id
_entity.type
_entity.pdbx_description
1 polymer ?
#
loop_
_entity_poly.entity_id
_entity_poly.type
_entity_poly.pdbx_seq_one_letter_code
_entity_poly.pdbx_strand_id
1 'polypeptide(L)'
;MSKSFPLRFGDQGQYELSKASFGHIVAGETTIRPVVTPTGKDQETVLSGGLHTYAGWKKFLALHPKVVHLMEFRLGIHDAWWFARELQNGCITLKIPRRLFTKGAARITKQPDNYYKSGYLWKTLFPVTFTEDDIIDVIDEALKNLDRELSDSITAEKPDGVLYGYARMTDPLKAMLIRVQMRGNQIMSAFPAWDQPWTGNNGKAYSHVHSISFLLAESTVDFADFQPEYGPVFQGDRFDREALLTSTPQFIKSRRNRSLATPVDARNAARSQTLKAVAIRATPMDLDAIDRYLADYPCAKDPFAVQRGMYMNLIDELDRWPELFNAAQFTENVGECLYVLSACDNIFNTRRAVDAAIRFLGQALIHTGGLNTLMFKALIGDMITMAIGHADKTALRDVLAALAASPCRAALYTEFDLIPFYPFRKAGEPEPPEGQENPKLQFNVDHLLEFIAFNLGENYLIAFSKEQRLSFARDTLGHGNQWRLARDLMSKFAERDFDFFMPDVLDLDDLTDQVPPTEQDLLAIVRDYGRMMIMLRQRVVLEDPAAYKAKLEDLEKGTDAYDALYRQKNRRDYVLAMHQLMLAKAMKYADKEGYAKLKAACAEALVRIPKEHVPLPRYVPDYIATYRKDEWAQMMFVLDGDDAADSPATGMDDDEDDSGG
;
A
#
# COMPACT_ATOMS: atom_id res chain seq x y z
N MET A 1 -24.55 -1.86 36.66
CA MET A 1 -24.34 -2.87 37.73
C MET A 1 -22.84 -3.10 37.88
N SER A 2 -22.32 -3.35 39.09
CA SER A 2 -20.89 -3.66 39.29
C SER A 2 -20.57 -5.08 38.83
N LYS A 3 -19.64 -5.25 37.89
CA LYS A 3 -19.16 -6.55 37.41
C LYS A 3 -18.48 -7.34 38.55
N SER A 4 -18.81 -8.63 38.70
CA SER A 4 -18.18 -9.53 39.68
C SER A 4 -17.05 -10.32 39.02
N PHE A 5 -15.82 -10.21 39.53
CA PHE A 5 -14.65 -10.90 38.99
C PHE A 5 -14.22 -12.10 39.88
N PRO A 6 -13.63 -13.16 39.31
CA PRO A 6 -13.32 -13.34 37.89
C PRO A 6 -14.57 -13.62 37.05
N LEU A 7 -14.60 -13.08 35.83
CA LEU A 7 -15.61 -13.44 34.83
C LEU A 7 -15.27 -14.82 34.27
N ARG A 8 -16.29 -15.64 34.00
CA ARG A 8 -16.12 -17.01 33.48
C ARG A 8 -16.71 -17.13 32.08
N PHE A 9 -15.98 -17.80 31.19
CA PHE A 9 -16.29 -17.89 29.76
C PHE A 9 -16.23 -19.32 29.23
N GLY A 10 -16.86 -19.54 28.06
CA GLY A 10 -16.95 -20.83 27.39
C GLY A 10 -18.10 -21.71 27.91
N ASP A 11 -18.38 -22.82 27.22
CA ASP A 11 -19.57 -23.66 27.44
C ASP A 11 -19.75 -24.16 28.89
N GLN A 12 -18.67 -24.27 29.66
CA GLN A 12 -18.71 -24.70 31.07
C GLN A 12 -18.02 -23.70 32.01
N GLY A 13 -17.78 -22.47 31.56
CA GLY A 13 -17.04 -21.48 32.35
C GLY A 13 -15.58 -21.87 32.60
N GLN A 14 -14.97 -22.62 31.68
CA GLN A 14 -13.63 -23.17 31.84
C GLN A 14 -12.51 -22.11 31.76
N TYR A 15 -12.81 -20.89 31.30
CA TYR A 15 -11.84 -19.80 31.19
C TYR A 15 -12.18 -18.67 32.15
N GLU A 16 -11.17 -18.10 32.82
CA GLU A 16 -11.35 -17.05 33.83
C GLU A 16 -10.64 -15.74 33.42
N LEU A 17 -11.37 -14.62 33.46
CA LEU A 17 -10.80 -13.28 33.26
C LEU A 17 -10.78 -12.52 34.59
N SER A 18 -9.59 -12.16 35.03
CA SER A 18 -9.40 -11.34 36.23
C SER A 18 -9.75 -9.87 35.97
N LYS A 19 -10.03 -9.11 37.05
CA LYS A 19 -10.23 -7.65 36.95
C LYS A 19 -9.01 -6.93 36.36
N ALA A 20 -7.81 -7.40 36.69
CA ALA A 20 -6.56 -6.82 36.19
C ALA A 20 -6.39 -7.06 34.68
N SER A 21 -6.62 -8.30 34.21
CA SER A 21 -6.59 -8.65 32.79
C SER A 21 -7.65 -7.90 31.99
N PHE A 22 -8.85 -7.71 32.55
CA PHE A 22 -9.86 -6.89 31.88
C PHE A 22 -9.45 -5.41 31.78
N GLY A 23 -8.87 -4.85 32.85
CA GLY A 23 -8.26 -3.52 32.82
C GLY A 23 -7.16 -3.39 31.76
N HIS A 24 -6.31 -4.41 31.60
CA HIS A 24 -5.31 -4.50 30.54
C HIS A 24 -5.93 -4.45 29.14
N ILE A 25 -7.03 -5.17 28.89
CA ILE A 25 -7.73 -5.17 27.60
C ILE A 25 -8.32 -3.79 27.30
N VAL A 26 -9.06 -3.22 28.28
CA VAL A 26 -9.85 -2.01 28.07
C VAL A 26 -9.01 -0.73 28.11
N ALA A 27 -8.19 -0.55 29.14
CA ALA A 27 -7.43 0.68 29.36
C ALA A 27 -6.00 0.63 28.81
N GLY A 28 -5.45 -0.58 28.68
CA GLY A 28 -4.06 -0.79 28.32
C GLY A 28 -3.07 -0.60 29.46
N GLU A 29 -1.80 -0.88 29.17
CA GLU A 29 -0.72 -0.81 30.16
C GLU A 29 0.43 0.08 29.69
N THR A 30 0.89 0.95 30.58
CA THR A 30 1.99 1.87 30.35
C THR A 30 3.08 1.75 31.41
N THR A 31 4.28 2.16 31.06
CA THR A 31 5.42 2.26 31.97
C THR A 31 6.25 3.50 31.62
N ILE A 32 7.02 4.01 32.58
CA ILE A 32 7.89 5.17 32.39
C ILE A 32 9.29 4.68 32.00
N ARG A 33 9.82 5.21 30.90
CA ARG A 33 11.17 4.92 30.42
C ARG A 33 12.02 6.19 30.42
N PRO A 34 13.26 6.16 30.94
CA PRO A 34 14.18 7.27 30.78
C PRO A 34 14.64 7.39 29.32
N VAL A 35 14.60 8.59 28.77
CA VAL A 35 15.04 8.90 27.41
C VAL A 35 16.15 9.94 27.48
N VAL A 36 17.24 9.70 26.75
CA VAL A 36 18.30 10.69 26.59
C VAL A 36 17.93 11.58 25.42
N THR A 37 17.75 12.86 25.70
CA THR A 37 17.54 13.92 24.71
C THR A 37 18.82 14.74 24.58
N PRO A 38 19.01 15.50 23.49
CA PRO A 38 20.16 16.40 23.35
C PRO A 38 20.29 17.41 24.50
N THR A 39 19.19 17.74 25.17
CA THR A 39 19.11 18.72 26.27
C THR A 39 19.18 18.09 27.67
N GLY A 40 19.21 16.76 27.80
CA GLY A 40 19.31 16.07 29.09
C GLY A 40 18.58 14.73 29.15
N LYS A 41 18.35 14.22 30.38
CA LYS A 41 17.52 13.02 30.60
C LYS A 41 16.07 13.44 30.82
N ASP A 42 15.17 12.86 30.04
CA ASP A 42 13.73 13.04 30.15
C ASP A 42 13.04 11.70 30.48
N GLN A 43 11.76 11.74 30.83
CA GLN A 43 10.93 10.56 31.07
C GLN A 43 9.81 10.49 30.03
N GLU A 44 9.73 9.38 29.30
CA GLU A 44 8.67 9.14 28.33
C GLU A 44 7.79 7.97 28.81
N THR A 45 6.47 8.17 28.82
CA THR A 45 5.53 7.08 29.08
C THR A 45 5.40 6.22 27.82
N VAL A 46 5.52 4.90 27.93
CA VAL A 46 5.48 3.99 26.79
C VAL A 46 4.59 2.78 27.07
N LEU A 47 4.06 2.15 26.02
CA LEU A 47 3.23 0.95 26.13
C LEU A 47 4.06 -0.25 26.59
N SER A 48 3.67 -0.85 27.70
CA SER A 48 4.24 -2.10 28.22
C SER A 48 3.37 -3.32 27.91
N GLY A 49 2.09 -3.12 27.62
CA GLY A 49 1.12 -4.17 27.36
C GLY A 49 -0.09 -3.65 26.59
N GLY A 50 -1.27 -4.19 26.90
CA GLY A 50 -2.58 -3.94 26.30
C GLY A 50 -2.79 -2.54 25.71
N LEU A 51 -3.45 -2.51 24.55
CA LEU A 51 -4.08 -1.31 24.00
C LEU A 51 -5.02 -1.79 22.90
N HIS A 52 -6.26 -2.11 23.26
CA HIS A 52 -7.20 -2.78 22.37
C HIS A 52 -8.52 -2.02 22.23
N THR A 53 -8.64 -0.83 22.80
CA THR A 53 -9.83 0.02 22.67
C THR A 53 -9.45 1.42 22.20
N TYR A 54 -10.40 2.08 21.55
CA TYR A 54 -10.24 3.47 21.15
C TYR A 54 -10.13 4.41 22.35
N ALA A 55 -10.90 4.18 23.42
CA ALA A 55 -10.82 4.99 24.65
C ALA A 55 -9.43 4.89 25.31
N GLY A 56 -8.84 3.69 25.36
CA GLY A 56 -7.46 3.49 25.82
C GLY A 56 -6.46 4.24 24.95
N TRP A 57 -6.64 4.19 23.61
CA TRP A 57 -5.80 4.94 22.68
C TRP A 57 -5.86 6.44 22.91
N LYS A 58 -7.05 7.05 23.05
CA LYS A 58 -7.17 8.50 23.32
C LYS A 58 -6.43 8.92 24.59
N LYS A 59 -6.56 8.14 25.66
CA LYS A 59 -5.88 8.41 26.94
C LYS A 59 -4.36 8.34 26.79
N PHE A 60 -3.87 7.35 26.05
CA PHE A 60 -2.44 7.21 25.79
C PHE A 60 -1.90 8.33 24.88
N LEU A 61 -2.62 8.66 23.81
CA LEU A 61 -2.26 9.71 22.86
C LEU A 61 -2.15 11.09 23.53
N ALA A 62 -3.00 11.38 24.52
CA ALA A 62 -2.94 12.63 25.30
C ALA A 62 -1.61 12.82 26.06
N LEU A 63 -0.84 11.76 26.29
CA LEU A 63 0.50 11.82 26.88
C LEU A 63 1.59 12.18 25.86
N HIS A 64 1.25 12.22 24.57
CA HIS A 64 2.18 12.40 23.45
C HIS A 64 1.69 13.48 22.47
N PRO A 65 1.59 14.76 22.89
CA PRO A 65 0.99 15.82 22.08
C PRO A 65 1.71 16.12 20.76
N LYS A 66 2.98 15.72 20.62
CA LYS A 66 3.76 15.85 19.37
C LYS A 66 3.65 14.63 18.44
N VAL A 67 2.83 13.66 18.79
CA VAL A 67 2.49 12.51 17.95
C VAL A 67 1.07 12.72 17.43
N VAL A 68 0.96 13.16 16.17
CA VAL A 68 -0.31 13.60 15.57
C VAL A 68 -0.81 12.62 14.51
N HIS A 69 -2.04 12.77 14.03
CA HIS A 69 -2.52 11.95 12.93
C HIS A 69 -1.66 12.20 11.67
N LEU A 70 -1.49 11.19 10.81
CA LEU A 70 -0.68 11.29 9.60
C LEU A 70 -1.15 12.46 8.71
N MET A 71 -2.44 12.79 8.70
CA MET A 71 -2.96 13.95 7.95
C MET A 71 -2.42 15.30 8.47
N GLU A 72 -2.15 15.42 9.76
CA GLU A 72 -1.63 16.65 10.40
C GLU A 72 -0.10 16.71 10.44
N PHE A 73 0.55 15.55 10.27
CA PHE A 73 2.00 15.44 10.43
C PHE A 73 2.76 16.38 9.49
N ARG A 74 3.75 17.07 10.05
CA ARG A 74 4.61 18.04 9.37
C ARG A 74 6.04 17.78 9.82
N LEU A 75 6.91 17.49 8.85
CA LEU A 75 8.30 17.19 9.11
C LEU A 75 8.97 18.42 9.75
N GLY A 76 9.73 18.20 10.82
CA GLY A 76 10.42 19.27 11.57
C GLY A 76 9.54 20.00 12.60
N ILE A 77 8.22 19.76 12.63
CA ILE A 77 7.31 20.30 13.65
C ILE A 77 6.89 19.21 14.63
N HIS A 78 6.44 18.07 14.10
CA HIS A 78 5.94 16.94 14.87
C HIS A 78 7.03 15.87 15.04
N ASP A 79 6.99 15.14 16.15
CA ASP A 79 8.02 14.14 16.45
C ASP A 79 7.75 12.80 15.75
N ALA A 80 6.47 12.44 15.56
CA ALA A 80 6.04 11.25 14.83
C ALA A 80 4.56 11.36 14.45
N TRP A 81 4.06 10.37 13.70
CA TRP A 81 2.65 10.29 13.33
C TRP A 81 1.98 8.99 13.79
N TRP A 82 0.66 8.95 13.76
CA TRP A 82 -0.11 7.70 13.85
C TRP A 82 -1.14 7.65 12.71
N PHE A 83 -1.62 6.46 12.40
CA PHE A 83 -2.58 6.25 11.31
C PHE A 83 -3.59 5.18 11.69
N ALA A 84 -4.88 5.42 11.44
CA ALA A 84 -5.93 4.47 11.76
C ALA A 84 -6.83 4.20 10.54
N ARG A 85 -7.25 2.94 10.38
CA ARG A 85 -8.28 2.54 9.43
C ARG A 85 -9.30 1.63 10.07
N GLU A 86 -10.56 1.94 9.87
CA GLU A 86 -11.69 1.09 10.19
C GLU A 86 -11.82 -0.02 9.14
N LEU A 87 -12.09 -1.22 9.62
CA LEU A 87 -12.42 -2.39 8.83
C LEU A 87 -13.94 -2.49 8.70
N GLN A 88 -14.44 -3.23 7.72
CA GLN A 88 -15.89 -3.33 7.48
C GLN A 88 -16.66 -3.92 8.69
N ASN A 89 -16.03 -4.78 9.47
CA ASN A 89 -16.58 -5.30 10.74
C ASN A 89 -16.48 -4.32 11.92
N GLY A 90 -15.98 -3.10 11.69
CA GLY A 90 -15.83 -2.03 12.67
C GLY A 90 -14.49 -2.04 13.43
N CYS A 91 -13.70 -3.12 13.34
CA CYS A 91 -12.39 -3.17 13.99
C CYS A 91 -11.48 -2.05 13.49
N ILE A 92 -10.65 -1.49 14.37
CA ILE A 92 -9.69 -0.45 13.98
C ILE A 92 -8.30 -1.03 13.87
N THR A 93 -7.68 -0.90 12.71
CA THR A 93 -6.23 -1.11 12.53
C THR A 93 -5.52 0.20 12.82
N LEU A 94 -4.72 0.24 13.89
CA LEU A 94 -4.00 1.40 14.37
C LEU A 94 -2.49 1.23 14.20
N LYS A 95 -1.85 2.16 13.52
CA LYS A 95 -0.40 2.21 13.34
C LYS A 95 0.21 3.28 14.22
N ILE A 96 1.17 2.89 15.06
CA ILE A 96 1.80 3.78 16.03
C ILE A 96 3.33 3.63 16.07
N PRO A 97 4.08 4.68 16.44
CA PRO A 97 5.53 4.64 16.45
C PRO A 97 6.06 3.56 17.40
N ARG A 98 7.02 2.75 16.92
CA ARG A 98 7.71 1.71 17.70
C ARG A 98 8.36 2.27 18.97
N ARG A 99 8.83 3.52 18.93
CA ARG A 99 9.46 4.17 20.09
C ARG A 99 8.52 4.28 21.30
N LEU A 100 7.21 4.31 21.06
CA LEU A 100 6.17 4.36 22.09
C LEU A 100 5.89 2.99 22.74
N PHE A 101 6.73 1.99 22.51
CA PHE A 101 6.62 0.67 23.11
C PHE A 101 7.89 0.32 23.90
N THR A 102 7.71 -0.48 24.95
CA THR A 102 8.82 -1.25 25.54
C THR A 102 9.34 -2.29 24.55
N LYS A 103 10.59 -2.76 24.74
CA LYS A 103 11.19 -3.81 23.88
C LYS A 103 10.35 -5.10 23.88
N GLY A 104 9.76 -5.45 25.02
CA GLY A 104 8.89 -6.63 25.19
C GLY A 104 7.59 -6.50 24.43
N ALA A 105 6.82 -5.42 24.68
CA ALA A 105 5.58 -5.14 23.97
C ALA A 105 5.80 -5.06 22.45
N ALA A 106 6.86 -4.34 22.03
CA ALA A 106 7.24 -4.21 20.63
C ALA A 106 7.65 -5.52 19.96
N ARG A 107 7.99 -6.57 20.71
CA ARG A 107 8.30 -7.91 20.17
C ARG A 107 7.01 -8.72 19.98
N ILE A 108 6.06 -8.63 20.91
CA ILE A 108 4.78 -9.33 20.84
C ILE A 108 3.93 -8.76 19.71
N THR A 109 3.84 -7.42 19.62
CA THR A 109 3.07 -6.72 18.57
C THR A 109 3.64 -6.93 17.16
N LYS A 110 4.88 -7.38 17.02
CA LYS A 110 5.42 -7.74 15.69
C LYS A 110 4.76 -8.98 15.12
N GLN A 111 4.23 -9.90 15.92
CA GLN A 111 3.66 -11.13 15.37
C GLN A 111 2.25 -10.89 14.81
N PRO A 112 1.93 -11.31 13.57
CA PRO A 112 2.65 -12.29 12.74
C PRO A 112 3.76 -11.73 11.82
N ASP A 113 3.90 -10.40 11.66
CA ASP A 113 4.96 -9.77 10.86
C ASP A 113 6.34 -9.73 11.59
N ASN A 114 6.95 -10.91 11.74
CA ASN A 114 8.25 -11.10 12.40
C ASN A 114 9.39 -10.22 11.82
N TYR A 115 9.23 -9.67 10.62
CA TYR A 115 10.27 -8.93 9.90
C TYR A 115 10.04 -7.39 9.90
N TYR A 116 9.08 -6.92 10.69
CA TYR A 116 8.71 -5.51 10.75
C TYR A 116 9.77 -4.61 11.43
N LYS A 117 10.31 -3.60 10.71
CA LYS A 117 11.20 -2.54 11.24
C LYS A 117 10.94 -1.16 10.61
N SER A 118 9.70 -0.81 10.28
CA SER A 118 9.36 0.50 9.68
C SER A 118 9.43 1.69 10.66
N GLY A 119 10.00 1.52 11.86
CA GLY A 119 9.89 2.53 12.93
C GLY A 119 8.49 2.64 13.54
N TYR A 120 7.47 1.98 12.97
CA TYR A 120 6.09 1.91 13.42
C TYR A 120 5.70 0.46 13.73
N LEU A 121 4.56 0.23 14.40
CA LEU A 121 3.96 -1.07 14.71
C LEU A 121 2.44 -0.97 14.55
N TRP A 122 1.81 -2.07 14.18
CA TRP A 122 0.37 -2.19 14.01
C TRP A 122 -0.29 -2.82 15.23
N LYS A 123 -1.40 -2.25 15.69
CA LYS A 123 -2.31 -2.79 16.69
C LYS A 123 -3.72 -2.88 16.11
N THR A 124 -4.52 -3.75 16.70
CA THR A 124 -5.96 -3.86 16.44
C THR A 124 -6.72 -3.41 17.68
N LEU A 125 -7.76 -2.61 17.46
CA LEU A 125 -8.70 -2.19 18.48
C LEU A 125 -10.08 -2.75 18.16
N PHE A 126 -10.86 -3.02 19.20
CA PHE A 126 -12.30 -3.25 19.10
C PHE A 126 -12.99 -2.05 18.43
N PRO A 127 -14.16 -2.26 17.82
CA PRO A 127 -14.93 -1.18 17.22
C PRO A 127 -15.18 -0.03 18.19
N VAL A 128 -15.18 1.19 17.65
CA VAL A 128 -15.32 2.43 18.44
C VAL A 128 -16.62 2.45 19.24
N THR A 129 -17.66 1.79 18.74
CA THR A 129 -18.98 1.68 19.36
C THR A 129 -19.07 0.64 20.46
N PHE A 130 -18.05 -0.20 20.67
CA PHE A 130 -18.11 -1.28 21.66
C PHE A 130 -18.01 -0.72 23.09
N THR A 131 -18.94 -1.15 23.93
CA THR A 131 -18.88 -1.00 25.38
C THR A 131 -18.02 -2.09 26.02
N GLU A 132 -17.76 -1.96 27.31
CA GLU A 132 -17.13 -3.03 28.09
C GLU A 132 -17.91 -4.35 28.04
N ASP A 133 -19.24 -4.28 27.98
CA ASP A 133 -20.11 -5.46 27.96
C ASP A 133 -20.06 -6.13 26.57
N ASP A 134 -20.07 -5.33 25.49
CA ASP A 134 -19.87 -5.85 24.12
C ASP A 134 -18.54 -6.60 23.98
N ILE A 135 -17.46 -6.09 24.60
CA ILE A 135 -16.14 -6.75 24.61
C ILE A 135 -16.21 -8.10 25.33
N ILE A 136 -16.91 -8.17 26.46
CA ILE A 136 -17.09 -9.41 27.22
C ILE A 136 -17.88 -10.42 26.38
N ASP A 137 -18.97 -9.99 25.74
CA ASP A 137 -19.82 -10.87 24.94
C ASP A 137 -19.07 -11.46 23.74
N VAL A 138 -18.26 -10.66 23.03
CA VAL A 138 -17.47 -11.19 21.90
C VAL A 138 -16.33 -12.11 22.35
N ILE A 139 -15.75 -11.91 23.54
CA ILE A 139 -14.78 -12.85 24.10
C ILE A 139 -15.46 -14.18 24.42
N ASP A 140 -16.66 -14.15 25.01
CA ASP A 140 -17.43 -15.35 25.30
C ASP A 140 -17.80 -16.11 24.04
N GLU A 141 -18.37 -15.42 23.05
CA GLU A 141 -18.74 -16.02 21.76
C GLU A 141 -17.52 -16.63 21.05
N ALA A 142 -16.39 -15.92 21.01
CA ALA A 142 -15.16 -16.45 20.42
C ALA A 142 -14.65 -17.72 21.12
N LEU A 143 -14.73 -17.78 22.45
CA LEU A 143 -14.30 -18.96 23.22
C LEU A 143 -15.25 -20.16 23.07
N LYS A 144 -16.49 -19.95 22.64
CA LYS A 144 -17.41 -21.03 22.22
C LYS A 144 -17.14 -21.49 20.79
N ASN A 145 -16.64 -20.58 19.95
CA ASN A 145 -16.38 -20.79 18.53
C ASN A 145 -14.88 -20.84 18.22
N LEU A 146 -14.15 -21.72 18.92
CA LEU A 146 -12.70 -21.84 18.76
C LEU A 146 -12.31 -22.46 17.42
N ASP A 147 -11.35 -21.81 16.75
CA ASP A 147 -10.63 -22.36 15.62
C ASP A 147 -9.62 -23.39 16.12
N ARG A 148 -9.91 -24.66 15.85
CA ARG A 148 -9.11 -25.81 16.30
C ARG A 148 -7.77 -25.93 15.56
N GLU A 149 -7.65 -25.31 14.40
CA GLU A 149 -6.43 -25.37 13.57
C GLU A 149 -5.47 -24.22 13.91
N LEU A 150 -6.01 -23.07 14.31
CA LEU A 150 -5.22 -21.90 14.69
C LEU A 150 -4.85 -21.86 16.18
N SER A 151 -5.64 -22.49 17.04
CA SER A 151 -5.46 -22.43 18.49
C SER A 151 -4.36 -23.38 18.99
N ASP A 152 -3.57 -22.91 19.96
CA ASP A 152 -2.61 -23.75 20.70
C ASP A 152 -3.36 -24.74 21.62
N SER A 153 -2.83 -25.97 21.71
CA SER A 153 -3.19 -26.89 22.79
C SER A 153 -2.52 -26.46 24.10
N ILE A 154 -3.33 -26.00 25.07
CA ILE A 154 -2.86 -25.59 26.40
C ILE A 154 -2.88 -26.81 27.33
N THR A 155 -1.73 -27.17 27.89
CA THR A 155 -1.60 -28.30 28.85
C THR A 155 -0.97 -27.84 30.16
N ALA A 156 -0.95 -28.72 31.17
CA ALA A 156 -0.25 -28.44 32.41
C ALA A 156 1.26 -28.22 32.20
N GLU A 157 1.89 -28.92 31.24
CA GLU A 157 3.32 -28.72 30.92
C GLU A 157 3.56 -27.47 30.04
N LYS A 158 2.57 -27.05 29.24
CA LYS A 158 2.62 -25.84 28.41
C LYS A 158 1.42 -24.94 28.72
N PRO A 159 1.45 -24.22 29.87
CA PRO A 159 0.31 -23.42 30.30
C PRO A 159 0.13 -22.15 29.48
N ASP A 160 1.20 -21.61 28.89
CA ASP A 160 1.14 -20.42 28.05
C ASP A 160 0.74 -20.81 26.60
N GLY A 161 -0.29 -20.17 26.07
CA GLY A 161 -0.79 -20.44 24.71
C GLY A 161 -1.67 -19.32 24.15
N VAL A 162 -2.00 -19.43 22.87
CA VAL A 162 -2.89 -18.51 22.16
C VAL A 162 -4.07 -19.28 21.58
N LEU A 163 -5.28 -18.83 21.87
CA LEU A 163 -6.50 -19.32 21.27
C LEU A 163 -7.02 -18.31 20.23
N TYR A 164 -7.66 -18.82 19.19
CA TYR A 164 -8.31 -18.03 18.15
C TYR A 164 -9.77 -18.48 18.06
N GLY A 165 -10.69 -17.53 18.04
CA GLY A 165 -12.11 -17.84 17.97
C GLY A 165 -12.91 -16.76 17.27
N TYR A 166 -14.06 -17.13 16.73
CA TYR A 166 -14.89 -16.23 15.92
C TYR A 166 -16.12 -15.73 16.68
N ALA A 167 -16.41 -14.44 16.53
CA ALA A 167 -17.56 -13.78 17.16
C ALA A 167 -18.35 -12.96 16.14
N ARG A 168 -19.56 -12.53 16.52
CA ARG A 168 -20.50 -11.75 15.69
C ARG A 168 -20.83 -12.47 14.38
N MET A 169 -20.99 -13.78 14.44
CA MET A 169 -21.12 -14.64 13.25
C MET A 169 -22.51 -14.58 12.59
N THR A 170 -23.47 -13.86 13.17
CA THR A 170 -24.84 -13.71 12.65
C THR A 170 -24.92 -12.83 11.41
N ASP A 171 -24.05 -11.83 11.29
CA ASP A 171 -23.91 -10.99 10.10
C ASP A 171 -22.52 -11.22 9.50
N PRO A 172 -22.40 -11.77 8.28
CA PRO A 172 -21.11 -11.99 7.63
C PRO A 172 -20.24 -10.73 7.57
N LEU A 173 -20.81 -9.53 7.44
CA LEU A 173 -20.03 -8.29 7.38
C LEU A 173 -19.50 -7.83 8.75
N LYS A 174 -20.01 -8.41 9.84
CA LYS A 174 -19.61 -8.09 11.22
C LYS A 174 -18.84 -9.21 11.91
N ALA A 175 -18.72 -10.38 11.27
CA ALA A 175 -17.90 -11.48 11.76
C ALA A 175 -16.48 -11.01 12.11
N MET A 176 -15.97 -11.49 13.24
CA MET A 176 -14.71 -11.02 13.82
C MET A 176 -13.90 -12.19 14.33
N LEU A 177 -12.61 -12.22 14.00
CA LEU A 177 -11.66 -13.13 14.63
C LEU A 177 -11.07 -12.47 15.88
N ILE A 178 -11.16 -13.14 17.01
CA ILE A 178 -10.58 -12.72 18.30
C ILE A 178 -9.40 -13.61 18.62
N ARG A 179 -8.29 -12.97 18.99
CA ARG A 179 -7.11 -13.63 19.57
C ARG A 179 -7.18 -13.52 21.09
N VAL A 180 -7.08 -14.65 21.78
CA VAL A 180 -7.09 -14.75 23.24
C VAL A 180 -5.77 -15.32 23.74
N GLN A 181 -5.05 -14.57 24.57
CA GLN A 181 -3.80 -14.99 25.19
C GLN A 181 -4.09 -15.63 26.55
N MET A 182 -3.55 -16.83 26.77
CA MET A 182 -3.89 -17.67 27.90
C MET A 182 -2.66 -18.04 28.74
N ARG A 183 -2.89 -18.26 30.03
CA ARG A 183 -2.00 -18.96 30.96
C ARG A 183 -2.82 -19.96 31.80
N GLY A 184 -2.71 -21.25 31.47
CA GLY A 184 -3.61 -22.27 32.01
C GLY A 184 -5.05 -21.95 31.63
N ASN A 185 -5.93 -21.79 32.62
CA ASN A 185 -7.31 -21.37 32.41
C ASN A 185 -7.52 -19.84 32.46
N GLN A 186 -6.47 -19.06 32.73
CA GLN A 186 -6.59 -17.61 32.89
C GLN A 186 -6.41 -16.88 31.56
N ILE A 187 -7.35 -15.98 31.26
CA ILE A 187 -7.25 -15.04 30.14
C ILE A 187 -6.34 -13.89 30.56
N MET A 188 -5.21 -13.75 29.86
CA MET A 188 -4.23 -12.70 30.08
C MET A 188 -4.54 -11.44 29.25
N SER A 189 -5.03 -11.63 28.02
CA SER A 189 -5.46 -10.56 27.12
C SER A 189 -6.35 -11.13 26.03
N ALA A 190 -7.24 -10.32 25.46
CA ALA A 190 -8.08 -10.69 24.33
C ALA A 190 -8.33 -9.46 23.45
N PHE A 191 -8.23 -9.63 22.14
CA PHE A 191 -8.36 -8.53 21.17
C PHE A 191 -8.67 -9.04 19.76
N PRO A 192 -9.26 -8.21 18.87
CA PRO A 192 -9.47 -8.60 17.49
C PRO A 192 -8.13 -8.96 16.83
N ALA A 193 -8.06 -10.09 16.13
CA ALA A 193 -6.86 -10.50 15.43
C ALA A 193 -6.52 -9.52 14.29
N TRP A 194 -5.25 -9.51 13.85
CA TRP A 194 -4.85 -8.65 12.73
C TRP A 194 -5.42 -9.13 11.40
N ASP A 195 -5.49 -10.45 11.22
CA ASP A 195 -6.11 -11.18 10.13
C ASP A 195 -7.60 -11.41 10.44
N GLN A 196 -8.46 -10.57 9.89
CA GLN A 196 -9.90 -10.71 10.06
C GLN A 196 -10.48 -11.75 9.08
N PRO A 197 -11.58 -12.43 9.44
CA PRO A 197 -12.11 -13.54 8.64
C PRO A 197 -12.61 -13.08 7.28
N TRP A 198 -12.36 -13.90 6.27
CA TRP A 198 -12.97 -13.72 4.96
C TRP A 198 -14.42 -14.20 4.97
N THR A 199 -15.32 -13.23 5.02
CA THR A 199 -16.78 -13.40 5.09
C THR A 199 -17.44 -12.46 4.09
N GLY A 200 -17.91 -12.99 2.95
CA GLY A 200 -18.31 -12.16 1.80
C GLY A 200 -17.12 -11.42 1.17
N ASN A 201 -17.26 -10.14 0.81
CA ASN A 201 -16.12 -9.34 0.31
C ASN A 201 -15.15 -8.90 1.42
N ASN A 202 -15.44 -9.23 2.69
CA ASN A 202 -14.80 -8.68 3.89
C ASN A 202 -13.48 -9.38 4.29
N GLY A 203 -12.78 -10.01 3.36
CA GLY A 203 -11.47 -10.59 3.67
C GLY A 203 -10.39 -9.53 3.77
N LYS A 204 -10.21 -8.83 4.91
CA LYS A 204 -8.94 -8.12 5.13
C LYS A 204 -7.90 -9.12 5.63
N ALA A 205 -7.32 -9.85 4.69
CA ALA A 205 -6.05 -10.52 4.95
C ALA A 205 -5.00 -9.50 5.37
N TYR A 206 -4.03 -9.99 6.13
CA TYR A 206 -2.71 -9.39 6.12
C TYR A 206 -2.25 -9.25 4.66
N SER A 207 -2.11 -8.02 4.18
CA SER A 207 -1.47 -7.72 2.90
C SER A 207 -0.18 -6.95 3.17
N HIS A 208 0.91 -7.34 2.51
CA HIS A 208 2.17 -6.60 2.60
C HIS A 208 2.01 -5.14 2.17
N VAL A 209 1.11 -4.83 1.23
CA VAL A 209 0.75 -3.44 0.91
C VAL A 209 0.25 -2.70 2.14
N HIS A 210 -0.63 -3.29 2.95
CA HIS A 210 -1.11 -2.62 4.15
C HIS A 210 -0.04 -2.51 5.24
N SER A 211 0.97 -3.37 5.25
CA SER A 211 2.07 -3.22 6.21
C SER A 211 3.03 -2.08 5.85
N ILE A 212 3.16 -1.79 4.55
CA ILE A 212 4.06 -0.78 3.97
C ILE A 212 3.35 0.57 3.74
N SER A 213 2.10 0.55 3.28
CA SER A 213 1.33 1.69 2.75
C SER A 213 0.39 2.35 3.77
N PHE A 214 0.18 3.66 3.62
CA PHE A 214 -0.73 4.50 4.42
C PHE A 214 -1.75 5.21 3.53
N LEU A 215 -2.47 4.43 2.72
CA LEU A 215 -3.47 4.97 1.83
C LEU A 215 -4.61 5.61 2.64
N LEU A 216 -4.83 6.90 2.42
CA LEU A 216 -6.05 7.58 2.78
C LEU A 216 -7.21 7.01 1.95
N ALA A 217 -8.27 6.63 2.64
CA ALA A 217 -9.48 6.07 2.07
C ALA A 217 -10.68 6.54 2.91
N GLU A 218 -11.90 6.28 2.44
CA GLU A 218 -13.11 6.56 3.24
C GLU A 218 -13.10 5.83 4.59
N SER A 219 -12.39 4.71 4.69
CA SER A 219 -12.23 3.96 5.92
C SER A 219 -11.10 4.48 6.82
N THR A 220 -10.39 5.54 6.42
CA THR A 220 -9.41 6.22 7.27
C THR A 220 -10.15 6.89 8.41
N VAL A 221 -9.72 6.60 9.64
CA VAL A 221 -10.36 7.19 10.80
C VAL A 221 -9.59 8.43 11.22
N ASP A 222 -10.15 9.59 10.88
CA ASP A 222 -9.72 10.85 11.45
C ASP A 222 -10.54 11.14 12.70
N PHE A 223 -9.85 11.19 13.83
CA PHE A 223 -10.47 11.39 15.14
C PHE A 223 -10.38 12.85 15.61
N ALA A 224 -9.77 13.73 14.81
CA ALA A 224 -9.36 15.07 15.23
C ALA A 224 -9.98 16.22 14.42
N ASP A 225 -10.87 15.94 13.46
CA ASP A 225 -11.47 16.95 12.56
C ASP A 225 -10.39 17.89 11.97
N PHE A 226 -9.36 17.31 11.34
CA PHE A 226 -8.18 18.07 10.91
C PHE A 226 -8.53 19.23 9.96
N GLN A 227 -8.12 20.45 10.34
CA GLN A 227 -8.21 21.65 9.51
C GLN A 227 -6.80 22.15 9.17
N PRO A 228 -6.36 22.06 7.90
CA PRO A 228 -5.00 22.41 7.53
C PRO A 228 -4.75 23.93 7.58
N GLU A 229 -3.95 24.38 8.55
CA GLU A 229 -3.29 25.70 8.49
C GLU A 229 -1.84 25.52 8.03
N TYR A 230 -1.69 25.35 6.71
CA TYR A 230 -0.39 25.07 6.13
C TYR A 230 -0.20 25.89 4.84
N GLY A 231 0.46 27.04 5.00
CA GLY A 231 0.80 27.93 3.90
C GLY A 231 -0.34 28.88 3.54
N PRO A 232 -0.11 29.84 2.62
CA PRO A 232 -1.11 30.85 2.25
C PRO A 232 -2.33 30.29 1.52
N VAL A 233 -2.25 29.11 0.89
CA VAL A 233 -3.36 28.53 0.10
C VAL A 233 -4.46 27.93 0.99
N PHE A 234 -4.11 27.47 2.18
CA PHE A 234 -5.06 26.91 3.15
C PHE A 234 -4.93 27.63 4.50
N GLN A 235 -5.95 28.41 4.83
CA GLN A 235 -6.09 29.11 6.10
C GLN A 235 -7.32 28.53 6.81
N GLY A 236 -7.12 27.48 7.61
CA GLY A 236 -8.19 26.72 8.26
C GLY A 236 -8.87 25.76 7.28
N ASP A 237 -10.19 25.88 7.15
CA ASP A 237 -11.02 25.04 6.27
C ASP A 237 -11.17 25.62 4.84
N ARG A 238 -10.57 26.78 4.57
CA ARG A 238 -10.80 27.52 3.33
C ARG A 238 -9.61 27.46 2.37
N PHE A 239 -9.90 27.00 1.15
CA PHE A 239 -9.01 27.11 0.01
C PHE A 239 -9.04 28.52 -0.60
N ASP A 240 -7.88 29.13 -0.79
CA ASP A 240 -7.72 30.43 -1.44
C ASP A 240 -7.09 30.30 -2.84
N ARG A 241 -7.95 30.48 -3.86
CA ARG A 241 -7.59 30.45 -5.28
C ARG A 241 -6.62 31.57 -5.67
N GLU A 242 -6.80 32.77 -5.12
CA GLU A 242 -5.97 33.93 -5.47
C GLU A 242 -4.59 33.79 -4.84
N ALA A 243 -4.53 33.28 -3.60
CA ALA A 243 -3.27 32.90 -2.97
C ALA A 243 -2.53 31.83 -3.78
N LEU A 244 -3.24 30.82 -4.30
CA LEU A 244 -2.64 29.79 -5.17
C LEU A 244 -2.02 30.41 -6.44
N LEU A 245 -2.77 31.25 -7.17
CA LEU A 245 -2.26 31.90 -8.38
C LEU A 245 -1.09 32.84 -8.10
N THR A 246 -1.09 33.47 -6.92
CA THR A 246 -0.02 34.37 -6.47
C THR A 246 1.24 33.59 -6.10
N SER A 247 1.10 32.45 -5.42
CA SER A 247 2.23 31.62 -5.00
C SER A 247 2.81 30.77 -6.13
N THR A 248 2.01 30.43 -7.16
CA THR A 248 2.45 29.60 -8.28
C THR A 248 3.52 30.31 -9.13
N PRO A 249 4.70 29.69 -9.34
CA PRO A 249 5.76 30.27 -10.18
C PRO A 249 5.32 30.63 -11.60
N GLN A 250 5.85 31.73 -12.15
CA GLN A 250 5.44 32.24 -13.46
C GLN A 250 5.69 31.25 -14.62
N PHE A 251 6.77 30.48 -14.56
CA PHE A 251 7.07 29.48 -15.59
C PHE A 251 6.06 28.31 -15.61
N ILE A 252 5.33 28.11 -14.51
CA ILE A 252 4.23 27.13 -14.42
C ILE A 252 2.95 27.75 -14.98
N LYS A 253 2.59 28.96 -14.53
CA LYS A 253 1.38 29.66 -15.01
C LYS A 253 1.39 29.84 -16.53
N SER A 254 2.56 30.12 -17.09
CA SER A 254 2.75 30.28 -18.54
C SER A 254 2.97 28.98 -19.33
N ARG A 255 2.80 27.80 -18.69
CA ARG A 255 2.95 26.49 -19.38
C ARG A 255 1.95 26.42 -20.55
N ARG A 256 2.46 26.06 -21.72
CA ARG A 256 1.63 25.90 -22.92
C ARG A 256 0.69 24.70 -22.78
N ASN A 257 -0.52 24.83 -23.30
CA ASN A 257 -1.47 23.73 -23.34
C ASN A 257 -0.89 22.53 -24.09
N ARG A 258 -1.14 21.33 -23.54
CA ARG A 258 -0.66 20.09 -24.15
C ARG A 258 -1.54 19.73 -25.35
N SER A 259 -0.89 19.42 -26.47
CA SER A 259 -1.55 18.67 -27.55
C SER A 259 -1.52 17.19 -27.22
N LEU A 260 -2.66 16.50 -27.35
CA LEU A 260 -2.72 15.03 -27.26
C LEU A 260 -2.23 14.36 -28.55
N ALA A 261 -2.09 15.10 -29.66
CA ALA A 261 -1.54 14.58 -30.90
C ALA A 261 -0.01 14.46 -30.89
N THR A 262 0.67 15.12 -29.94
CA THR A 262 2.12 15.06 -29.79
C THR A 262 2.51 13.98 -28.78
N PRO A 263 3.44 13.06 -29.11
CA PRO A 263 3.92 12.05 -28.18
C PRO A 263 4.41 12.65 -26.86
N VAL A 264 4.18 11.95 -25.75
CA VAL A 264 4.54 12.40 -24.40
C VAL A 264 6.03 12.71 -24.26
N ASP A 265 6.91 11.85 -24.77
CA ASP A 265 8.37 12.06 -24.71
C ASP A 265 8.80 13.36 -25.41
N ALA A 266 8.23 13.64 -26.58
CA ALA A 266 8.53 14.85 -27.32
C ALA A 266 8.08 16.11 -26.55
N ARG A 267 6.92 16.04 -25.87
CA ARG A 267 6.43 17.12 -25.00
C ARG A 267 7.33 17.31 -23.78
N ASN A 268 7.74 16.22 -23.13
CA ASN A 268 8.62 16.25 -21.96
C ASN A 268 10.01 16.79 -22.31
N ALA A 269 10.56 16.42 -23.46
CA ALA A 269 11.84 16.95 -23.94
C ALA A 269 11.78 18.46 -24.21
N ALA A 270 10.74 18.92 -24.92
CA ALA A 270 10.53 20.35 -25.18
C ALA A 270 10.32 21.15 -23.88
N ARG A 271 9.57 20.59 -22.92
CA ARG A 271 9.36 21.22 -21.62
C ARG A 271 10.65 21.30 -20.82
N SER A 272 11.47 20.25 -20.81
CA SER A 272 12.78 20.22 -20.14
C SER A 272 13.71 21.32 -20.64
N GLN A 273 13.74 21.59 -21.97
CA GLN A 273 14.52 22.71 -22.52
C GLN A 273 14.04 24.07 -22.00
N THR A 274 12.72 24.24 -21.86
CA THR A 274 12.14 25.47 -21.29
C THR A 274 12.54 25.64 -19.83
N LEU A 275 12.48 24.58 -19.02
CA LEU A 275 12.86 24.61 -17.60
C LEU A 275 14.36 24.86 -17.40
N LYS A 276 15.22 24.30 -18.25
CA LYS A 276 16.67 24.62 -18.26
C LYS A 276 16.91 26.11 -18.49
N ALA A 277 16.20 26.71 -19.44
CA ALA A 277 16.32 28.15 -19.71
C ALA A 277 15.84 29.01 -18.54
N VAL A 278 14.82 28.55 -17.79
CA VAL A 278 14.37 29.19 -16.54
C VAL A 278 15.46 29.10 -15.48
N ALA A 279 16.03 27.92 -15.25
CA ALA A 279 17.08 27.71 -14.24
C ALA A 279 18.32 28.60 -14.48
N ILE A 280 18.75 28.75 -15.74
CA ILE A 280 19.89 29.62 -16.11
C ILE A 280 19.64 31.09 -15.76
N ARG A 281 18.37 31.54 -15.78
CA ARG A 281 17.98 32.93 -15.53
C ARG A 281 17.44 33.18 -14.12
N ALA A 282 17.33 32.14 -13.30
CA ALA A 282 16.71 32.22 -11.99
C ALA A 282 17.55 33.09 -11.05
N THR A 283 16.90 34.03 -10.37
CA THR A 283 17.50 34.84 -9.30
C THR A 283 17.29 34.17 -7.94
N PRO A 284 18.04 34.54 -6.88
CA PRO A 284 17.79 34.02 -5.54
C PRO A 284 16.35 34.20 -5.06
N MET A 285 15.70 35.32 -5.44
CA MET A 285 14.30 35.59 -5.10
C MET A 285 13.34 34.61 -5.79
N ASP A 286 13.65 34.19 -7.03
CA ASP A 286 12.87 33.17 -7.74
C ASP A 286 12.99 31.81 -7.04
N LEU A 287 14.20 31.46 -6.60
CA LEU A 287 14.44 30.22 -5.85
C LEU A 287 13.69 30.22 -4.50
N ASP A 288 13.71 31.34 -3.78
CA ASP A 288 12.95 31.51 -2.52
C ASP A 288 11.43 31.46 -2.73
N ALA A 289 10.95 31.90 -3.90
CA ALA A 289 9.54 31.76 -4.27
C ALA A 289 9.18 30.29 -4.55
N ILE A 290 10.03 29.56 -5.29
CA ILE A 290 9.84 28.14 -5.54
C ILE A 290 9.86 27.34 -4.23
N ASP A 291 10.80 27.61 -3.33
CA ASP A 291 10.88 26.90 -2.05
C ASP A 291 9.64 27.12 -1.18
N ARG A 292 9.13 28.35 -1.11
CA ARG A 292 7.88 28.65 -0.39
C ARG A 292 6.69 27.94 -1.02
N TYR A 293 6.60 27.92 -2.35
CA TYR A 293 5.55 27.20 -3.07
C TYR A 293 5.61 25.69 -2.79
N LEU A 294 6.79 25.08 -2.88
CA LEU A 294 7.01 23.66 -2.56
C LEU A 294 6.84 23.33 -1.08
N ALA A 295 6.88 24.33 -0.20
CA ALA A 295 6.62 24.15 1.22
C ALA A 295 5.13 24.28 1.57
N ASP A 296 4.26 24.79 0.68
CA ASP A 296 2.82 24.96 0.92
C ASP A 296 2.07 23.61 0.95
N TYR A 297 0.91 23.55 1.61
CA TYR A 297 0.11 22.32 1.75
C TYR A 297 -0.18 21.59 0.42
N PRO A 298 -0.60 22.29 -0.65
CA PRO A 298 -0.92 21.62 -1.91
C PRO A 298 0.29 20.95 -2.56
N CYS A 299 1.51 21.38 -2.26
CA CYS A 299 2.72 20.78 -2.84
C CYS A 299 3.40 19.82 -1.88
N ALA A 300 3.46 20.17 -0.60
CA ALA A 300 4.26 19.47 0.39
C ALA A 300 3.50 18.33 1.09
N LYS A 301 2.15 18.34 1.07
CA LYS A 301 1.33 17.44 1.89
C LYS A 301 0.31 16.63 1.10
N ASP A 302 -0.60 17.28 0.39
CA ASP A 302 -1.70 16.58 -0.30
C ASP A 302 -2.01 17.16 -1.70
N PRO A 303 -1.07 17.03 -2.66
CA PRO A 303 -1.28 17.52 -4.02
C PRO A 303 -2.49 16.90 -4.71
N PHE A 304 -2.74 15.61 -4.49
CA PHE A 304 -3.81 14.90 -5.18
C PHE A 304 -5.19 15.31 -4.67
N ALA A 305 -5.42 15.40 -3.36
CA ALA A 305 -6.74 15.78 -2.85
C ALA A 305 -7.11 17.22 -3.27
N VAL A 306 -6.15 18.14 -3.22
CA VAL A 306 -6.39 19.53 -3.64
C VAL A 306 -6.66 19.59 -5.15
N GLN A 307 -5.85 18.92 -5.97
CA GLN A 307 -6.10 18.84 -7.41
C GLN A 307 -7.49 18.25 -7.71
N ARG A 308 -7.86 17.14 -7.07
CA ARG A 308 -9.17 16.52 -7.20
C ARG A 308 -10.27 17.51 -6.80
N GLY A 309 -10.13 18.19 -5.67
CA GLY A 309 -11.07 19.19 -5.18
C GLY A 309 -11.30 20.33 -6.19
N MET A 310 -10.23 20.81 -6.85
CA MET A 310 -10.35 21.83 -7.90
C MET A 310 -11.09 21.30 -9.13
N TYR A 311 -10.81 20.07 -9.59
CA TYR A 311 -11.57 19.49 -10.70
C TYR A 311 -13.04 19.26 -10.36
N MET A 312 -13.35 18.87 -9.11
CA MET A 312 -14.74 18.62 -8.71
C MET A 312 -15.55 19.91 -8.63
N ASN A 313 -14.94 21.02 -8.20
CA ASN A 313 -15.67 22.23 -7.83
C ASN A 313 -15.44 23.43 -8.77
N LEU A 314 -14.34 23.46 -9.54
CA LEU A 314 -13.91 24.63 -10.33
C LEU A 314 -13.69 24.31 -11.81
N ILE A 315 -14.32 23.25 -12.35
CA ILE A 315 -14.01 22.76 -13.70
C ILE A 315 -14.22 23.81 -14.80
N ASP A 316 -15.28 24.62 -14.71
CA ASP A 316 -15.57 25.67 -15.68
C ASP A 316 -14.51 26.79 -15.67
N GLU A 317 -13.93 27.06 -14.50
CA GLU A 317 -12.84 28.04 -14.36
C GLU A 317 -11.54 27.49 -14.90
N LEU A 318 -11.24 26.21 -14.62
CA LEU A 318 -10.08 25.51 -15.19
C LEU A 318 -10.11 25.54 -16.72
N ASP A 319 -11.29 25.48 -17.32
CA ASP A 319 -11.46 25.53 -18.79
C ASP A 319 -11.19 26.91 -19.37
N ARG A 320 -11.63 27.94 -18.66
CA ARG A 320 -11.55 29.32 -19.11
C ARG A 320 -10.16 29.91 -18.88
N TRP A 321 -9.48 29.52 -17.80
CA TRP A 321 -8.26 30.17 -17.32
C TRP A 321 -7.06 29.22 -17.32
N PRO A 322 -6.23 29.26 -18.38
CA PRO A 322 -5.06 28.38 -18.51
C PRO A 322 -4.08 28.49 -17.33
N GLU A 323 -3.92 29.67 -16.75
CA GLU A 323 -3.05 29.87 -15.59
C GLU A 323 -3.54 29.10 -14.36
N LEU A 324 -4.85 29.08 -14.13
CA LEU A 324 -5.47 28.32 -13.04
C LEU A 324 -5.40 26.83 -13.32
N PHE A 325 -5.64 26.40 -14.57
CA PHE A 325 -5.46 25.01 -14.97
C PHE A 325 -4.04 24.53 -14.69
N ASN A 326 -3.04 25.32 -15.04
CA ASN A 326 -1.63 25.02 -14.79
C ASN A 326 -1.30 25.00 -13.30
N ALA A 327 -1.80 25.95 -12.52
CA ALA A 327 -1.62 25.99 -11.06
C ALA A 327 -2.23 24.76 -10.37
N ALA A 328 -3.34 24.22 -10.90
CA ALA A 328 -4.00 23.03 -10.36
C ALA A 328 -3.23 21.72 -10.60
N GLN A 329 -2.19 21.70 -11.45
CA GLN A 329 -1.43 20.47 -11.77
C GLN A 329 -0.34 20.16 -10.72
N PHE A 330 -0.71 20.06 -9.44
CA PHE A 330 0.24 20.10 -8.32
C PHE A 330 1.41 19.12 -8.41
N THR A 331 1.20 17.84 -8.68
CA THR A 331 2.32 16.87 -8.74
C THR A 331 3.30 17.15 -9.88
N GLU A 332 2.79 17.59 -11.03
CA GLU A 332 3.66 18.02 -12.14
C GLU A 332 4.39 19.31 -11.77
N ASN A 333 3.70 20.25 -11.11
CA ASN A 333 4.30 21.49 -10.63
C ASN A 333 5.44 21.21 -9.64
N VAL A 334 5.28 20.22 -8.75
CA VAL A 334 6.34 19.77 -7.84
C VAL A 334 7.54 19.24 -8.64
N GLY A 335 7.32 18.33 -9.59
CA GLY A 335 8.39 17.79 -10.44
C GLY A 335 9.14 18.87 -11.23
N GLU A 336 8.42 19.80 -11.86
CA GLU A 336 9.04 20.90 -12.62
C GLU A 336 9.81 21.88 -11.72
N CYS A 337 9.30 22.18 -10.52
CA CYS A 337 10.01 23.01 -9.55
C CYS A 337 11.29 22.32 -9.04
N LEU A 338 11.23 21.02 -8.72
CA LEU A 338 12.41 20.25 -8.33
C LEU A 338 13.45 20.19 -9.44
N TYR A 339 13.01 20.06 -10.70
CA TYR A 339 13.90 20.13 -11.86
C TYR A 339 14.66 21.46 -11.94
N VAL A 340 13.95 22.59 -11.82
CA VAL A 340 14.56 23.93 -11.83
C VAL A 340 15.51 24.10 -10.66
N LEU A 341 15.09 23.74 -9.45
CA LEU A 341 15.95 23.82 -8.26
C LEU A 341 17.19 22.95 -8.40
N SER A 342 17.09 21.73 -8.94
CA SER A 342 18.23 20.82 -9.11
C SER A 342 19.24 21.35 -10.13
N ALA A 343 18.76 21.94 -11.23
CA ALA A 343 19.64 22.61 -12.19
C ALA A 343 20.36 23.80 -11.53
N CYS A 344 19.65 24.59 -10.71
CA CYS A 344 20.23 25.70 -9.95
C CYS A 344 21.20 25.23 -8.86
N ASP A 345 20.90 24.12 -8.16
CA ASP A 345 21.78 23.52 -7.15
C ASP A 345 23.15 23.17 -7.75
N ASN A 346 23.17 22.63 -8.97
CA ASN A 346 24.42 22.35 -9.68
C ASN A 346 25.17 23.61 -10.15
N ILE A 347 24.45 24.70 -10.48
CA ILE A 347 25.06 25.97 -10.91
C ILE A 347 25.61 26.76 -9.72
N PHE A 348 24.87 26.81 -8.62
CA PHE A 348 25.15 27.66 -7.47
C PHE A 348 25.71 26.90 -6.25
N ASN A 349 25.90 25.59 -6.37
CA ASN A 349 26.37 24.70 -5.30
C ASN A 349 25.48 24.75 -4.06
N THR A 350 24.17 24.60 -4.26
CA THR A 350 23.16 24.54 -3.19
C THR A 350 22.55 23.13 -3.08
N ARG A 351 21.56 22.94 -2.19
CA ARG A 351 20.88 21.66 -1.94
C ARG A 351 19.35 21.79 -1.86
N ARG A 352 18.78 22.85 -2.45
CA ARG A 352 17.36 23.22 -2.26
C ARG A 352 16.42 22.13 -2.79
N ALA A 353 16.74 21.52 -3.92
CA ALA A 353 15.93 20.44 -4.50
C ALA A 353 15.94 19.19 -3.63
N VAL A 354 17.11 18.84 -3.08
CA VAL A 354 17.28 17.69 -2.17
C VAL A 354 16.45 17.89 -0.90
N ASP A 355 16.54 19.07 -0.27
CA ASP A 355 15.80 19.37 0.96
C ASP A 355 14.27 19.41 0.71
N ALA A 356 13.85 19.89 -0.45
CA ALA A 356 12.44 19.86 -0.87
C ALA A 356 11.93 18.42 -1.09
N ALA A 357 12.72 17.55 -1.73
CA ALA A 357 12.39 16.14 -1.91
C ALA A 357 12.30 15.40 -0.57
N ILE A 358 13.25 15.62 0.35
CA ILE A 358 13.22 15.04 1.71
C ILE A 358 11.96 15.47 2.46
N ARG A 359 11.61 16.77 2.41
CA ARG A 359 10.40 17.30 3.04
C ARG A 359 9.14 16.65 2.46
N PHE A 360 9.03 16.56 1.14
CA PHE A 360 7.90 15.91 0.47
C PHE A 360 7.78 14.44 0.90
N LEU A 361 8.86 13.67 0.76
CA LEU A 361 8.90 12.25 1.12
C LEU A 361 8.57 12.03 2.59
N GLY A 362 8.97 12.94 3.48
CA GLY A 362 8.73 12.82 4.91
C GLY A 362 7.26 12.96 5.34
N GLN A 363 6.40 13.57 4.53
CA GLN A 363 5.05 13.93 4.99
C GLN A 363 3.91 13.78 3.97
N ALA A 364 4.20 13.55 2.68
CA ALA A 364 3.18 13.48 1.64
C ALA A 364 2.19 12.32 1.84
N LEU A 365 0.93 12.54 1.44
CA LEU A 365 -0.18 11.61 1.61
C LEU A 365 -0.48 10.87 0.30
N ILE A 366 -0.73 9.56 0.40
CA ILE A 366 -1.26 8.77 -0.72
C ILE A 366 -2.74 8.50 -0.48
N HIS A 367 -3.53 8.55 -1.55
CA HIS A 367 -4.95 8.23 -1.56
C HIS A 367 -5.20 6.94 -2.33
N THR A 368 -6.25 6.21 -1.95
CA THR A 368 -6.76 5.08 -2.73
C THR A 368 -7.31 5.54 -4.09
N GLY A 369 -7.45 4.62 -5.05
CA GLY A 369 -8.00 4.92 -6.38
C GLY A 369 -6.98 5.00 -7.53
N GLY A 370 -5.72 4.64 -7.27
CA GLY A 370 -4.70 4.34 -8.27
C GLY A 370 -4.03 5.55 -8.95
N LEU A 371 -4.78 6.60 -9.30
CA LEU A 371 -4.20 7.82 -9.92
C LEU A 371 -3.08 8.44 -9.08
N ASN A 372 -3.33 8.65 -7.78
CA ASN A 372 -2.33 9.21 -6.88
C ASN A 372 -1.08 8.31 -6.79
N THR A 373 -1.28 6.99 -6.74
CA THR A 373 -0.18 6.00 -6.75
C THR A 373 0.70 6.16 -7.98
N LEU A 374 0.12 6.23 -9.18
CA LEU A 374 0.88 6.41 -10.42
C LEU A 374 1.62 7.75 -10.46
N MET A 375 0.94 8.83 -10.05
CA MET A 375 1.53 10.17 -9.99
C MET A 375 2.74 10.21 -9.05
N PHE A 376 2.65 9.54 -7.91
CA PHE A 376 3.74 9.49 -6.94
C PHE A 376 4.84 8.53 -7.34
N LYS A 377 4.55 7.42 -8.04
CA LYS A 377 5.60 6.56 -8.62
C LYS A 377 6.50 7.37 -9.54
N ALA A 378 5.91 8.10 -10.49
CA ALA A 378 6.64 8.97 -11.41
C ALA A 378 7.44 10.06 -10.67
N LEU A 379 6.78 10.83 -9.78
CA LEU A 379 7.42 11.93 -9.07
C LEU A 379 8.56 11.46 -8.15
N ILE A 380 8.37 10.37 -7.41
CA ILE A 380 9.40 9.84 -6.52
C ILE A 380 10.55 9.23 -7.34
N GLY A 381 10.26 8.60 -8.49
CA GLY A 381 11.28 8.18 -9.45
C GLY A 381 12.15 9.35 -9.91
N ASP A 382 11.53 10.45 -10.32
CA ASP A 382 12.24 11.69 -10.69
C ASP A 382 13.10 12.24 -9.53
N MET A 383 12.61 12.20 -8.28
CA MET A 383 13.39 12.60 -7.09
C MET A 383 14.64 11.74 -6.89
N ILE A 384 14.56 10.44 -7.17
CA ILE A 384 15.69 9.52 -7.06
C ILE A 384 16.70 9.77 -8.18
N THR A 385 16.24 9.87 -9.43
CA THR A 385 17.10 10.21 -10.57
C THR A 385 17.80 11.55 -10.35
N MET A 386 17.09 12.55 -9.84
CA MET A 386 17.64 13.85 -9.45
C MET A 386 18.74 13.69 -8.40
N ALA A 387 18.52 12.88 -7.36
CA ALA A 387 19.49 12.69 -6.28
C ALA A 387 20.75 11.92 -6.75
N ILE A 388 20.61 10.96 -7.66
CA ILE A 388 21.74 10.23 -8.29
C ILE A 388 22.63 11.22 -9.06
N GLY A 389 22.03 12.12 -9.85
CA GLY A 389 22.73 13.10 -10.68
C GLY A 389 23.18 14.38 -9.96
N HIS A 390 22.98 14.49 -8.65
CA HIS A 390 23.25 15.72 -7.89
C HIS A 390 24.76 15.91 -7.60
N ALA A 391 25.23 17.17 -7.60
CA ALA A 391 26.63 17.50 -7.31
C ALA A 391 27.04 17.17 -5.87
N ASP A 392 26.15 17.40 -4.90
CA ASP A 392 26.34 16.94 -3.51
C ASP A 392 26.27 15.41 -3.42
N LYS A 393 27.40 14.80 -3.08
CA LYS A 393 27.55 13.33 -3.01
C LYS A 393 26.72 12.68 -1.89
N THR A 394 26.17 13.44 -0.95
CA THR A 394 25.29 12.93 0.11
C THR A 394 23.82 12.93 -0.26
N ALA A 395 23.44 13.56 -1.38
CA ALA A 395 22.04 13.74 -1.78
C ALA A 395 21.27 12.41 -1.87
N LEU A 396 21.85 11.41 -2.54
CA LEU A 396 21.22 10.10 -2.68
C LEU A 396 21.02 9.40 -1.32
N ARG A 397 22.03 9.41 -0.45
CA ARG A 397 21.94 8.83 0.90
C ARG A 397 20.78 9.45 1.67
N ASP A 398 20.67 10.77 1.65
CA ASP A 398 19.67 11.50 2.44
C ASP A 398 18.24 11.33 1.87
N VAL A 399 18.10 11.28 0.54
CA VAL A 399 16.82 10.98 -0.13
C VAL A 399 16.38 9.54 0.12
N LEU A 400 17.28 8.56 0.07
CA LEU A 400 16.93 7.17 0.38
C LEU A 400 16.62 6.96 1.86
N ALA A 401 17.27 7.69 2.77
CA ALA A 401 16.90 7.70 4.18
C ALA A 401 15.47 8.24 4.38
N ALA A 402 15.10 9.32 3.68
CA ALA A 402 13.74 9.84 3.69
C ALA A 402 12.74 8.84 3.10
N LEU A 403 13.06 8.19 1.97
CA LEU A 403 12.24 7.15 1.34
C LEU A 403 12.00 5.96 2.27
N ALA A 404 13.04 5.47 2.97
CA ALA A 404 12.94 4.32 3.86
C ALA A 404 11.92 4.50 5.00
N ALA A 405 11.72 5.74 5.45
CA ALA A 405 10.75 6.11 6.48
C ALA A 405 9.46 6.74 5.93
N SER A 406 9.41 7.00 4.63
CA SER A 406 8.36 7.80 3.99
C SER A 406 6.99 7.13 4.10
N PRO A 407 5.92 7.89 4.41
CA PRO A 407 4.57 7.39 4.29
C PRO A 407 4.15 7.07 2.86
N CYS A 408 4.81 7.65 1.86
CA CYS A 408 4.44 7.49 0.47
C CYS A 408 5.32 6.50 -0.34
N ARG A 409 6.28 5.82 0.30
CA ARG A 409 7.18 4.87 -0.39
C ARG A 409 6.46 3.72 -1.10
N ALA A 410 5.29 3.31 -0.61
CA ALA A 410 4.52 2.23 -1.22
C ALA A 410 4.12 2.54 -2.67
N ALA A 411 3.92 3.82 -3.03
CA ALA A 411 3.58 4.20 -4.40
C ALA A 411 4.70 3.90 -5.38
N LEU A 412 5.95 4.20 -5.02
CA LEU A 412 7.12 3.89 -5.84
C LEU A 412 7.25 2.38 -6.10
N TYR A 413 6.93 1.58 -5.09
CA TYR A 413 7.06 0.11 -5.12
C TYR A 413 5.89 -0.61 -5.80
N THR A 414 4.81 0.09 -6.15
CA THR A 414 3.68 -0.49 -6.87
C THR A 414 4.01 -0.55 -8.35
N GLU A 415 4.23 -1.76 -8.87
CA GLU A 415 4.51 -1.98 -10.28
C GLU A 415 3.24 -2.16 -11.10
N PHE A 416 3.33 -1.77 -12.37
CA PHE A 416 2.25 -1.93 -13.35
C PHE A 416 2.74 -2.80 -14.50
N ASP A 417 1.99 -3.86 -14.80
CA ASP A 417 2.32 -4.72 -15.91
C ASP A 417 1.95 -4.05 -17.23
N LEU A 418 2.96 -3.64 -18.01
CA LEU A 418 2.78 -3.05 -19.33
C LEU A 418 2.59 -4.10 -20.44
N ILE A 419 2.95 -5.36 -20.19
CA ILE A 419 2.89 -6.46 -21.17
C ILE A 419 1.52 -6.60 -21.86
N PRO A 420 0.36 -6.46 -21.17
CA PRO A 420 -0.95 -6.56 -21.81
C PRO A 420 -1.22 -5.50 -22.89
N PHE A 421 -0.53 -4.35 -22.86
CA PHE A 421 -0.84 -3.21 -23.72
C PHE A 421 -0.01 -3.16 -25.01
N TYR A 422 1.05 -3.96 -25.10
CA TYR A 422 1.83 -4.05 -26.33
C TYR A 422 1.06 -4.86 -27.40
N PRO A 423 0.99 -4.36 -28.65
CA PRO A 423 0.27 -5.04 -29.72
C PRO A 423 0.84 -6.45 -29.97
N PHE A 424 -0.04 -7.39 -30.32
CA PHE A 424 0.38 -8.70 -30.78
C PHE A 424 1.22 -8.56 -32.05
N ARG A 425 2.37 -9.25 -32.11
CA ARG A 425 3.00 -9.54 -33.41
C ARG A 425 2.02 -10.38 -34.22
N LYS A 426 1.90 -10.09 -35.50
CA LYS A 426 1.10 -10.94 -36.39
C LYS A 426 1.91 -12.21 -36.70
N ALA A 427 1.22 -13.34 -36.84
CA ALA A 427 1.84 -14.60 -37.24
C ALA A 427 2.67 -14.41 -38.54
N GLY A 428 3.94 -14.80 -38.49
CA GLY A 428 4.87 -14.70 -39.63
C GLY A 428 5.69 -13.41 -39.70
N GLU A 429 5.52 -12.45 -38.78
CA GLU A 429 6.43 -11.30 -38.68
C GLU A 429 7.80 -11.76 -38.12
N PRO A 430 8.92 -11.46 -38.80
CA PRO A 430 10.25 -11.81 -38.31
C PRO A 430 10.51 -11.14 -36.95
N GLU A 431 11.37 -11.74 -36.14
CA GLU A 431 11.82 -11.04 -34.93
C GLU A 431 12.41 -9.69 -35.32
N PRO A 432 12.05 -8.61 -34.61
CA PRO A 432 12.67 -7.32 -34.80
C PRO A 432 14.19 -7.54 -34.61
N PRO A 433 15.01 -6.96 -35.49
CA PRO A 433 16.45 -6.96 -35.30
C PRO A 433 16.78 -6.51 -33.87
N GLU A 434 17.79 -7.13 -33.25
CA GLU A 434 18.30 -6.71 -31.94
C GLU A 434 18.43 -5.17 -31.89
N GLY A 435 17.73 -4.55 -30.93
CA GLY A 435 17.76 -3.10 -30.73
C GLY A 435 16.60 -2.29 -31.35
N GLN A 436 15.59 -2.92 -31.97
CA GLN A 436 14.38 -2.19 -32.35
C GLN A 436 13.50 -1.91 -31.10
N GLU A 437 13.31 -0.62 -30.78
CA GLU A 437 12.45 -0.19 -29.66
C GLU A 437 11.00 -0.65 -29.89
N ASN A 438 10.36 -1.16 -28.83
CA ASN A 438 8.91 -1.43 -28.85
C ASN A 438 8.13 -0.15 -29.23
N PRO A 439 6.96 -0.28 -29.88
CA PRO A 439 6.13 0.89 -30.16
C PRO A 439 5.76 1.59 -28.86
N LYS A 440 6.14 2.86 -28.73
CA LYS A 440 5.92 3.67 -27.53
C LYS A 440 4.42 3.81 -27.22
N LEU A 441 4.01 3.38 -26.03
CA LEU A 441 2.65 3.46 -25.54
C LEU A 441 2.23 4.91 -25.25
N GLN A 442 0.97 5.23 -25.61
CA GLN A 442 0.31 6.43 -25.13
C GLN A 442 -0.76 6.06 -24.11
N PHE A 443 -0.56 6.52 -22.87
CA PHE A 443 -1.44 6.18 -21.78
C PHE A 443 -2.74 7.00 -21.81
N ASN A 444 -3.84 6.33 -21.50
CA ASN A 444 -5.18 6.89 -21.45
C ASN A 444 -5.94 6.33 -20.23
N VAL A 445 -7.21 6.68 -20.10
CA VAL A 445 -8.03 6.26 -18.94
C VAL A 445 -8.27 4.74 -18.90
N ASP A 446 -8.28 4.05 -20.04
CA ASP A 446 -8.47 2.59 -20.06
C ASP A 446 -7.29 1.85 -19.40
N HIS A 447 -6.07 2.35 -19.58
CA HIS A 447 -4.88 1.82 -18.89
C HIS A 447 -5.01 1.99 -17.37
N LEU A 448 -5.57 3.11 -16.92
CA LEU A 448 -5.84 3.35 -15.51
C LEU A 448 -6.92 2.40 -14.96
N LEU A 449 -7.97 2.12 -15.73
CA LEU A 449 -9.02 1.19 -15.32
C LEU A 449 -8.46 -0.22 -15.10
N GLU A 450 -7.61 -0.69 -16.01
CA GLU A 450 -6.87 -1.95 -15.86
C GLU A 450 -5.95 -1.91 -14.63
N PHE A 451 -5.21 -0.81 -14.42
CA PHE A 451 -4.39 -0.61 -13.22
C PHE A 451 -5.23 -0.74 -11.94
N ILE A 452 -6.37 -0.04 -11.86
CA ILE A 452 -7.25 -0.06 -10.68
C ILE A 452 -7.80 -1.47 -10.47
N ALA A 453 -8.34 -2.11 -11.51
CA ALA A 453 -8.94 -3.44 -11.43
C ALA A 453 -7.93 -4.50 -10.98
N PHE A 454 -6.70 -4.44 -11.48
CA PHE A 454 -5.61 -5.32 -11.07
C PHE A 454 -5.10 -5.03 -9.65
N ASN A 455 -5.15 -3.76 -9.23
CA ASN A 455 -4.63 -3.34 -7.93
C ASN A 455 -5.65 -3.40 -6.77
N LEU A 456 -6.89 -3.82 -7.02
CA LEU A 456 -7.83 -4.16 -5.96
C LEU A 456 -7.24 -5.20 -4.99
N GLY A 457 -7.74 -5.24 -3.75
CA GLY A 457 -7.24 -6.16 -2.72
C GLY A 457 -7.31 -7.62 -3.16
N GLU A 458 -6.45 -8.48 -2.59
CA GLU A 458 -6.38 -9.90 -2.98
C GLU A 458 -7.73 -10.62 -2.83
N ASN A 459 -8.54 -10.23 -1.84
CA ASN A 459 -9.92 -10.68 -1.68
C ASN A 459 -10.79 -10.39 -2.91
N TYR A 460 -10.61 -9.24 -3.58
CA TYR A 460 -11.33 -8.92 -4.80
C TYR A 460 -10.86 -9.76 -5.99
N LEU A 461 -9.54 -10.04 -6.08
CA LEU A 461 -9.01 -10.90 -7.13
C LEU A 461 -9.54 -12.33 -7.04
N ILE A 462 -9.78 -12.81 -5.82
CA ILE A 462 -10.32 -14.17 -5.59
C ILE A 462 -11.84 -14.20 -5.77
N ALA A 463 -12.55 -13.14 -5.34
CA ALA A 463 -14.02 -13.14 -5.29
C ALA A 463 -14.70 -12.67 -6.59
N PHE A 464 -14.00 -11.95 -7.47
CA PHE A 464 -14.61 -11.31 -8.64
C PHE A 464 -13.86 -11.58 -9.94
N SER A 465 -14.63 -11.73 -11.02
CA SER A 465 -14.09 -11.83 -12.38
C SER A 465 -13.36 -10.55 -12.79
N LYS A 466 -12.52 -10.62 -13.82
CA LYS A 466 -11.84 -9.44 -14.36
C LYS A 466 -12.84 -8.37 -14.82
N GLU A 467 -13.92 -8.78 -15.48
CA GLU A 467 -14.97 -7.89 -15.99
C GLU A 467 -15.68 -7.15 -14.86
N GLN A 468 -16.01 -7.85 -13.77
CA GLN A 468 -16.61 -7.26 -12.58
C GLN A 468 -15.66 -6.23 -11.95
N ARG A 469 -14.37 -6.56 -11.80
CA ARG A 469 -13.36 -5.64 -11.27
C ARG A 469 -13.18 -4.40 -12.15
N LEU A 470 -13.21 -4.56 -13.47
CA LEU A 470 -13.19 -3.44 -14.42
C LEU A 470 -14.46 -2.59 -14.31
N SER A 471 -15.62 -3.19 -14.05
CA SER A 471 -16.85 -2.42 -13.75
C SER A 471 -16.66 -1.56 -12.51
N PHE A 472 -16.15 -2.13 -11.40
CA PHE A 472 -15.88 -1.35 -10.18
C PHE A 472 -14.89 -0.21 -10.42
N ALA A 473 -13.85 -0.45 -11.25
CA ALA A 473 -12.91 0.59 -11.64
C ALA A 473 -13.56 1.73 -12.45
N ARG A 474 -14.53 1.41 -13.33
CA ARG A 474 -15.29 2.42 -14.08
C ARG A 474 -16.22 3.21 -13.17
N ASP A 475 -16.93 2.53 -12.29
CA ASP A 475 -17.87 3.14 -11.34
C ASP A 475 -17.14 4.13 -10.41
N THR A 476 -15.89 3.83 -10.03
CA THR A 476 -15.07 4.71 -9.17
C THR A 476 -14.54 5.96 -9.87
N LEU A 477 -14.40 5.96 -11.20
CA LEU A 477 -13.99 7.17 -11.94
C LEU A 477 -15.17 8.06 -12.35
N GLY A 478 -16.41 7.57 -12.24
CA GLY A 478 -17.63 8.28 -12.63
C GLY A 478 -17.60 8.82 -14.07
N HIS A 479 -18.75 9.27 -14.58
CA HIS A 479 -18.76 10.13 -15.78
C HIS A 479 -18.67 11.60 -15.35
N GLY A 480 -17.90 12.43 -16.06
CA GLY A 480 -17.79 13.88 -15.80
C GLY A 480 -16.40 14.34 -15.30
N ASN A 481 -16.34 15.09 -14.20
CA ASN A 481 -15.14 15.80 -13.75
C ASN A 481 -14.00 14.86 -13.32
N GLN A 482 -14.32 13.71 -12.73
CA GLN A 482 -13.33 12.71 -12.30
C GLN A 482 -12.68 12.02 -13.50
N TRP A 483 -13.48 11.62 -14.50
CA TRP A 483 -12.98 11.12 -15.78
C TRP A 483 -12.04 12.13 -16.46
N ARG A 484 -12.39 13.41 -16.40
CA ARG A 484 -11.57 14.48 -16.97
C ARG A 484 -10.23 14.65 -16.24
N LEU A 485 -10.24 14.62 -14.91
CA LEU A 485 -9.01 14.59 -14.10
C LEU A 485 -8.14 13.39 -14.51
N ALA A 486 -8.74 12.19 -14.59
CA ALA A 486 -8.04 10.98 -14.99
C ALA A 486 -7.40 11.12 -16.37
N ARG A 487 -8.14 11.62 -17.37
CA ARG A 487 -7.64 11.85 -18.73
C ARG A 487 -6.45 12.81 -18.74
N ASP A 488 -6.58 13.95 -18.07
CA ASP A 488 -5.53 14.98 -18.08
C ASP A 488 -4.26 14.49 -17.37
N LEU A 489 -4.39 13.69 -16.30
CA LEU A 489 -3.28 13.06 -15.59
C LEU A 489 -2.63 11.93 -16.41
N MET A 490 -3.43 10.99 -16.92
CA MET A 490 -2.92 9.85 -17.69
C MET A 490 -2.15 10.29 -18.93
N SER A 491 -2.55 11.41 -19.54
CA SER A 491 -1.86 11.99 -20.69
C SER A 491 -0.40 12.42 -20.44
N LYS A 492 0.06 12.42 -19.19
CA LYS A 492 1.41 12.87 -18.80
C LYS A 492 2.41 11.73 -18.65
N PHE A 493 1.94 10.51 -18.42
CA PHE A 493 2.83 9.40 -18.19
C PHE A 493 3.54 8.99 -19.47
N ALA A 494 4.83 8.74 -19.36
CA ALA A 494 5.66 8.06 -20.34
C ALA A 494 5.93 6.63 -19.86
N GLU A 495 6.39 5.76 -20.76
CA GLU A 495 6.64 4.34 -20.41
C GLU A 495 7.62 4.20 -19.24
N ARG A 496 8.68 5.04 -19.23
CA ARG A 496 9.69 5.08 -18.16
C ARG A 496 9.11 5.29 -16.76
N ASP A 497 7.93 5.91 -16.66
CA ASP A 497 7.30 6.19 -15.36
C ASP A 497 6.74 4.90 -14.71
N PHE A 498 6.70 3.81 -15.48
CA PHE A 498 6.29 2.47 -15.07
C PHE A 498 7.46 1.48 -14.96
N ASP A 499 8.70 1.93 -15.15
CA ASP A 499 9.90 1.10 -14.95
C ASP A 499 9.96 0.55 -13.51
N PHE A 500 10.56 -0.63 -13.35
CA PHE A 500 10.71 -1.24 -12.03
C PHE A 500 11.60 -0.35 -11.17
N PHE A 501 11.19 -0.11 -9.92
CA PHE A 501 11.97 0.77 -9.04
C PHE A 501 13.43 0.28 -8.90
N MET A 502 13.61 -1.01 -8.67
CA MET A 502 14.90 -1.68 -8.82
C MET A 502 14.69 -2.89 -9.73
N PRO A 503 15.60 -3.14 -10.69
CA PRO A 503 16.91 -2.50 -10.84
C PRO A 503 16.95 -1.27 -11.77
N ASP A 504 15.81 -0.81 -12.31
CA ASP A 504 15.84 0.13 -13.44
C ASP A 504 15.94 1.59 -12.99
N VAL A 505 15.04 2.07 -12.11
CA VAL A 505 15.08 3.46 -11.62
C VAL A 505 16.25 3.69 -10.65
N LEU A 506 16.54 2.70 -9.80
CA LEU A 506 17.69 2.66 -8.90
C LEU A 506 18.56 1.46 -9.25
N ASP A 507 19.53 1.68 -10.13
CA ASP A 507 20.59 0.70 -10.38
C ASP A 507 21.72 0.86 -9.37
N LEU A 508 21.86 -0.12 -8.48
CA LEU A 508 22.92 -0.12 -7.47
C LEU A 508 24.31 -0.31 -8.06
N ASP A 509 24.43 -0.86 -9.27
CA ASP A 509 25.73 -1.02 -9.94
C ASP A 509 26.31 0.34 -10.38
N ASP A 510 25.45 1.32 -10.65
CA ASP A 510 25.83 2.66 -11.12
C ASP A 510 26.18 3.63 -9.99
N LEU A 511 26.06 3.21 -8.73
CA LEU A 511 26.36 4.02 -7.55
C LEU A 511 27.87 4.01 -7.24
N THR A 512 28.68 4.62 -8.11
CA THR A 512 30.15 4.69 -7.94
C THR A 512 30.61 5.96 -7.25
N ASP A 513 29.98 7.09 -7.53
CA ASP A 513 30.50 8.42 -7.19
C ASP A 513 29.71 9.12 -6.07
N GLN A 514 28.76 8.42 -5.44
CA GLN A 514 27.90 8.93 -4.37
C GLN A 514 28.33 8.35 -3.02
N VAL A 515 28.07 9.09 -1.94
CA VAL A 515 28.22 8.55 -0.59
C VAL A 515 27.22 7.40 -0.42
N PRO A 516 27.67 6.20 -0.01
CA PRO A 516 26.81 5.05 0.13
C PRO A 516 25.60 5.31 1.05
N PRO A 517 24.39 4.88 0.67
CA PRO A 517 23.24 4.86 1.55
C PRO A 517 23.50 3.97 2.76
N THR A 518 22.92 4.26 3.93
CA THR A 518 23.21 3.44 5.11
C THR A 518 22.69 2.01 4.93
N GLU A 519 23.41 1.03 5.50
CA GLU A 519 22.98 -0.39 5.49
C GLU A 519 21.54 -0.53 5.99
N GLN A 520 21.15 0.25 7.00
CA GLN A 520 19.83 0.17 7.61
C GLN A 520 18.72 0.66 6.67
N ASP A 521 18.95 1.73 5.93
CA ASP A 521 17.97 2.30 5.00
C ASP A 521 17.78 1.37 3.79
N LEU A 522 18.87 0.85 3.23
CA LEU A 522 18.81 -0.14 2.14
C LEU A 522 18.14 -1.44 2.58
N LEU A 523 18.42 -1.93 3.79
CA LEU A 523 17.71 -3.08 4.35
C LEU A 523 16.19 -2.86 4.42
N ALA A 524 15.75 -1.64 4.75
CA ALA A 524 14.33 -1.32 4.79
C ALA A 524 13.71 -1.26 3.39
N ILE A 525 14.40 -0.61 2.45
CA ILE A 525 13.96 -0.46 1.05
C ILE A 525 13.89 -1.82 0.35
N VAL A 526 14.97 -2.60 0.37
CA VAL A 526 15.05 -3.92 -0.30
C VAL A 526 14.00 -4.88 0.27
N ARG A 527 13.80 -4.87 1.60
CA ARG A 527 12.75 -5.69 2.23
C ARG A 527 11.35 -5.27 1.78
N ASP A 528 11.03 -3.98 1.86
CA ASP A 528 9.67 -3.50 1.56
C ASP A 528 9.36 -3.66 0.06
N TYR A 529 10.32 -3.37 -0.82
CA TYR A 529 10.15 -3.58 -2.26
C TYR A 529 10.08 -5.08 -2.63
N GLY A 530 10.93 -5.93 -2.05
CA GLY A 530 10.86 -7.38 -2.25
C GLY A 530 9.50 -7.99 -1.85
N ARG A 531 8.88 -7.46 -0.79
CA ARG A 531 7.50 -7.82 -0.38
C ARG A 531 6.44 -7.39 -1.39
N MET A 532 6.58 -6.20 -1.98
CA MET A 532 5.72 -5.72 -3.04
C MET A 532 5.85 -6.59 -4.30
N MET A 533 7.07 -7.04 -4.63
CA MET A 533 7.33 -7.98 -5.71
C MET A 533 6.74 -9.38 -5.45
N ILE A 534 6.78 -9.89 -4.21
CA ILE A 534 6.09 -11.13 -3.83
C ILE A 534 4.58 -11.00 -4.05
N MET A 535 4.00 -9.89 -3.59
CA MET A 535 2.58 -9.63 -3.77
C MET A 535 2.20 -9.51 -5.25
N LEU A 536 2.99 -8.81 -6.06
CA LEU A 536 2.75 -8.69 -7.49
C LEU A 536 2.70 -10.07 -8.18
N ARG A 537 3.66 -10.95 -7.89
CA ARG A 537 3.64 -12.34 -8.43
C ARG A 537 2.36 -13.08 -8.07
N GLN A 538 1.92 -12.92 -6.82
CA GLN A 538 0.70 -13.55 -6.35
C GLN A 538 -0.54 -12.98 -7.05
N ARG A 539 -0.61 -11.66 -7.23
CA ARG A 539 -1.71 -11.00 -7.96
C ARG A 539 -1.79 -11.43 -9.42
N VAL A 540 -0.65 -11.52 -10.10
CA VAL A 540 -0.60 -12.03 -11.49
C VAL A 540 -1.19 -13.44 -11.60
N VAL A 541 -0.92 -14.32 -10.63
CA VAL A 541 -1.50 -15.67 -10.60
C VAL A 541 -2.99 -15.65 -10.26
N LEU A 542 -3.39 -14.81 -9.29
CA LEU A 542 -4.78 -14.69 -8.86
C LEU A 542 -5.68 -14.01 -9.91
N GLU A 543 -5.10 -13.22 -10.82
CA GLU A 543 -5.84 -12.58 -11.90
C GLU A 543 -6.44 -13.60 -12.88
N ASP A 544 -5.72 -14.69 -13.13
CA ASP A 544 -6.17 -15.79 -13.99
C ASP A 544 -5.66 -17.15 -13.48
N PRO A 545 -6.30 -17.71 -12.43
CA PRO A 545 -5.87 -18.98 -11.87
C PRO A 545 -5.99 -20.15 -12.86
N ALA A 546 -6.87 -20.05 -13.85
CA ALA A 546 -7.10 -21.09 -14.85
C ALA A 546 -5.92 -21.17 -15.83
N ALA A 547 -5.45 -20.05 -16.37
CA ALA A 547 -4.28 -20.01 -17.24
C ALA A 547 -3.01 -20.57 -16.56
N TYR A 548 -2.83 -20.29 -15.27
CA TYR A 548 -1.67 -20.83 -14.53
C TYR A 548 -1.77 -22.32 -14.22
N LYS A 549 -2.97 -22.91 -14.26
CA LYS A 549 -3.20 -24.37 -14.15
C LYS A 549 -3.15 -25.09 -15.50
N ALA A 550 -3.53 -24.42 -16.58
CA ALA A 550 -3.53 -24.98 -17.93
C ALA A 550 -2.11 -25.42 -18.34
N LYS A 551 -1.99 -26.42 -19.22
CA LYS A 551 -0.68 -26.83 -19.78
C LYS A 551 -0.46 -26.12 -21.11
N LEU A 552 0.78 -25.79 -21.41
CA LEU A 552 1.16 -25.34 -22.76
C LEU A 552 1.45 -26.60 -23.56
N GLU A 553 0.66 -26.84 -24.62
CA GLU A 553 0.89 -27.97 -25.52
C GLU A 553 1.69 -27.50 -26.73
N ASP A 554 2.86 -28.11 -26.97
CA ASP A 554 3.79 -27.67 -28.03
C ASP A 554 3.18 -27.77 -29.44
N LEU A 555 2.15 -28.61 -29.61
CA LEU A 555 1.40 -28.77 -30.86
C LEU A 555 0.50 -27.57 -31.19
N GLU A 556 0.16 -26.73 -30.20
CA GLU A 556 -0.68 -25.53 -30.37
C GLU A 556 0.15 -24.25 -30.55
N LYS A 557 1.48 -24.38 -30.58
CA LYS A 557 2.41 -23.25 -30.72
C LYS A 557 2.13 -22.47 -32.00
N GLY A 558 1.92 -21.16 -31.86
CA GLY A 558 1.58 -20.26 -32.97
C GLY A 558 0.08 -20.02 -33.17
N THR A 559 -0.78 -20.56 -32.30
CA THR A 559 -2.19 -20.16 -32.20
C THR A 559 -2.35 -18.97 -31.24
N ASP A 560 -3.41 -18.17 -31.46
CA ASP A 560 -3.73 -17.04 -30.57
C ASP A 560 -3.97 -17.49 -29.11
N ALA A 561 -4.56 -18.68 -28.93
CA ALA A 561 -4.82 -19.26 -27.62
C ALA A 561 -3.52 -19.65 -26.88
N TYR A 562 -2.58 -20.30 -27.57
CA TYR A 562 -1.26 -20.60 -27.02
C TYR A 562 -0.50 -19.32 -26.66
N ASP A 563 -0.49 -18.32 -27.55
CA ASP A 563 0.24 -17.07 -27.33
C ASP A 563 -0.33 -16.27 -26.15
N ALA A 564 -1.66 -16.23 -26.00
CA ALA A 564 -2.32 -15.63 -24.86
C ALA A 564 -1.94 -16.34 -23.54
N LEU A 565 -1.97 -17.68 -23.53
CA LEU A 565 -1.60 -18.49 -22.38
C LEU A 565 -0.11 -18.37 -22.03
N TYR A 566 0.75 -18.36 -23.04
CA TYR A 566 2.20 -18.20 -22.91
C TYR A 566 2.56 -16.85 -22.31
N ARG A 567 1.95 -15.75 -22.80
CA ARG A 567 2.11 -14.41 -22.20
C ARG A 567 1.63 -14.39 -20.76
N GLN A 568 0.45 -14.94 -20.51
CA GLN A 568 -0.12 -14.94 -19.16
C GLN A 568 0.84 -15.59 -18.19
N LYS A 569 1.43 -16.75 -18.55
CA LYS A 569 2.44 -17.45 -17.74
C LYS A 569 3.77 -16.71 -17.62
N ASN A 570 4.25 -16.09 -18.70
CA ASN A 570 5.50 -15.34 -18.70
C ASN A 570 5.49 -14.13 -17.76
N ARG A 571 4.33 -13.51 -17.51
CA ARG A 571 4.22 -12.36 -16.59
C ARG A 571 4.80 -12.67 -15.21
N ARG A 572 4.42 -13.81 -14.63
CA ARG A 572 4.93 -14.24 -13.31
C ARG A 572 6.43 -14.47 -13.33
N ASP A 573 6.93 -15.12 -14.39
CA ASP A 573 8.34 -15.47 -14.51
C ASP A 573 9.20 -14.22 -14.75
N TYR A 574 8.69 -13.24 -15.49
CA TYR A 574 9.31 -11.93 -15.66
C TYR A 574 9.43 -11.18 -14.31
N VAL A 575 8.34 -11.08 -13.55
CA VAL A 575 8.37 -10.46 -12.21
C VAL A 575 9.33 -11.22 -11.27
N LEU A 576 9.38 -12.55 -11.36
CA LEU A 576 10.32 -13.36 -10.59
C LEU A 576 11.78 -13.05 -10.96
N ALA A 577 12.08 -12.96 -12.26
CA ALA A 577 13.41 -12.62 -12.76
C ALA A 577 13.83 -11.21 -12.29
N MET A 578 12.94 -10.23 -12.36
CA MET A 578 13.21 -8.87 -11.86
C MET A 578 13.48 -8.84 -10.35
N HIS A 579 12.74 -9.63 -9.56
CA HIS A 579 12.99 -9.75 -8.12
C HIS A 579 14.35 -10.42 -7.82
N GLN A 580 14.71 -11.48 -8.55
CA GLN A 580 16.01 -12.13 -8.39
C GLN A 580 17.15 -11.19 -8.77
N LEU A 581 17.01 -10.45 -9.87
CA LEU A 581 17.98 -9.47 -10.33
C LEU A 581 18.17 -8.34 -9.32
N MET A 582 17.09 -7.80 -8.78
CA MET A 582 17.10 -6.80 -7.71
C MET A 582 17.92 -7.28 -6.50
N LEU A 583 17.66 -8.49 -5.99
CA LEU A 583 18.39 -9.01 -4.82
C LEU A 583 19.84 -9.34 -5.13
N ALA A 584 20.14 -9.84 -6.33
CA ALA A 584 21.51 -10.13 -6.76
C ALA A 584 22.34 -8.84 -6.82
N LYS A 585 21.80 -7.77 -7.41
CA LYS A 585 22.44 -6.44 -7.43
C LYS A 585 22.61 -5.87 -6.02
N ALA A 586 21.59 -5.96 -5.17
CA ALA A 586 21.68 -5.52 -3.78
C ALA A 586 22.74 -6.30 -2.97
N MET A 587 22.86 -7.61 -3.20
CA MET A 587 23.87 -8.45 -2.56
C MET A 587 25.30 -8.10 -3.03
N LYS A 588 25.48 -7.88 -4.34
CA LYS A 588 26.76 -7.44 -4.93
C LYS A 588 27.18 -6.07 -4.40
N TYR A 589 26.23 -5.13 -4.32
CA TYR A 589 26.47 -3.81 -3.72
C TYR A 589 26.82 -3.92 -2.24
N ALA A 590 26.10 -4.75 -1.49
CA ALA A 590 26.39 -5.00 -0.07
C ALA A 590 27.80 -5.57 0.14
N ASP A 591 28.28 -6.42 -0.77
CA ASP A 591 29.65 -6.93 -0.74
C ASP A 591 30.69 -5.84 -1.00
N LYS A 592 30.45 -4.98 -1.98
CA LYS A 592 31.32 -3.83 -2.28
C LYS A 592 31.45 -2.88 -1.09
N GLU A 593 30.34 -2.56 -0.41
CA GLU A 593 30.30 -1.57 0.67
C GLU A 593 30.51 -2.17 2.08
N GLY A 594 30.65 -3.49 2.21
CA GLY A 594 30.86 -4.18 3.49
C GLY A 594 29.60 -4.33 4.36
N TYR A 595 28.41 -4.33 3.77
CA TYR A 595 27.12 -4.42 4.46
C TYR A 595 26.71 -5.87 4.73
N ALA A 596 27.30 -6.47 5.75
CA ALA A 596 27.13 -7.88 6.09
C ALA A 596 25.67 -8.30 6.35
N LYS A 597 24.84 -7.44 6.98
CA LYS A 597 23.44 -7.77 7.26
C LYS A 597 22.59 -7.69 6.01
N LEU A 598 22.84 -6.71 5.14
CA LEU A 598 22.14 -6.62 3.85
C LEU A 598 22.47 -7.82 2.98
N LYS A 599 23.75 -8.18 2.87
CA LYS A 599 24.18 -9.38 2.14
C LYS A 599 23.48 -10.63 2.64
N ALA A 600 23.51 -10.87 3.96
CA ALA A 600 22.88 -12.04 4.56
C ALA A 600 21.37 -12.08 4.32
N ALA A 601 20.68 -10.93 4.43
CA ALA A 601 19.25 -10.83 4.18
C ALA A 601 18.91 -11.11 2.71
N CYS A 602 19.67 -10.57 1.75
CA CYS A 602 19.47 -10.84 0.32
C CYS A 602 19.73 -12.31 -0.03
N ALA A 603 20.78 -12.92 0.51
CA ALA A 603 21.09 -14.32 0.30
C ALA A 603 19.98 -15.24 0.86
N GLU A 604 19.47 -14.94 2.06
CA GLU A 604 18.34 -15.65 2.65
C GLU A 604 17.07 -15.49 1.81
N ALA A 605 16.78 -14.28 1.33
CA ALA A 605 15.63 -14.00 0.49
C ALA A 605 15.70 -14.74 -0.85
N LEU A 606 16.86 -14.77 -1.53
CA LEU A 606 17.07 -15.52 -2.78
C LEU A 606 16.74 -17.02 -2.63
N VAL A 607 17.12 -17.64 -1.51
CA VAL A 607 16.82 -19.04 -1.23
C VAL A 607 15.32 -19.26 -0.99
N ARG A 608 14.63 -18.29 -0.37
CA ARG A 608 13.22 -18.39 0.01
C ARG A 608 12.24 -18.01 -1.09
N ILE A 609 12.63 -17.12 -2.01
CA ILE A 609 11.77 -16.54 -3.07
C ILE A 609 10.85 -17.56 -3.74
N PRO A 610 11.31 -18.75 -4.18
CA PRO A 610 10.45 -19.69 -4.89
C PRO A 610 9.29 -20.23 -4.05
N LYS A 611 9.41 -20.17 -2.71
CA LYS A 611 8.45 -20.72 -1.74
C LYS A 611 7.66 -19.63 -1.01
N GLU A 612 8.09 -18.38 -1.13
CA GLU A 612 7.50 -17.26 -0.40
C GLU A 612 6.20 -16.80 -1.06
N HIS A 613 5.14 -16.71 -0.26
CA HIS A 613 3.81 -16.27 -0.65
C HIS A 613 3.20 -15.41 0.46
N VAL A 614 2.29 -14.51 0.09
CA VAL A 614 1.51 -13.73 1.06
C VAL A 614 0.34 -14.61 1.52
N PRO A 615 0.11 -14.75 2.84
CA PRO A 615 -1.05 -15.46 3.33
C PRO A 615 -2.34 -14.92 2.70
N LEU A 616 -3.15 -15.82 2.14
CA LEU A 616 -4.46 -15.48 1.60
C LEU A 616 -5.46 -15.23 2.74
N PRO A 617 -6.53 -14.46 2.48
CA PRO A 617 -7.64 -14.35 3.42
C PRO A 617 -8.17 -15.73 3.80
N ARG A 618 -8.39 -15.97 5.10
CA ARG A 618 -8.89 -17.25 5.60
C ARG A 618 -10.40 -17.16 5.81
N TYR A 619 -11.12 -18.15 5.33
CA TYR A 619 -12.54 -18.30 5.65
C TYR A 619 -12.73 -18.70 7.11
N VAL A 620 -13.92 -18.43 7.64
CA VAL A 620 -14.38 -19.10 8.87
C VAL A 620 -14.51 -20.60 8.57
N PRO A 621 -13.89 -21.49 9.35
CA PRO A 621 -13.95 -22.92 9.10
C PRO A 621 -15.38 -23.46 9.09
N ASP A 622 -15.67 -24.41 8.20
CA ASP A 622 -17.02 -24.94 8.01
C ASP A 622 -17.59 -25.62 9.26
N TYR A 623 -16.73 -26.14 10.16
CA TYR A 623 -17.14 -26.71 11.44
C TYR A 623 -17.59 -25.67 12.48
N ILE A 624 -17.35 -24.39 12.24
CA ILE A 624 -17.82 -23.25 13.04
C ILE A 624 -18.99 -22.55 12.35
N ALA A 625 -18.95 -22.48 11.02
CA ALA A 625 -19.89 -21.73 10.19
C ALA A 625 -21.32 -22.30 10.24
N THR A 626 -22.10 -21.85 11.24
CA THR A 626 -23.53 -22.13 11.34
C THR A 626 -24.35 -21.36 10.28
N TYR A 627 -23.85 -20.22 9.77
CA TYR A 627 -24.59 -19.34 8.84
C TYR A 627 -24.58 -19.79 7.36
N ARG A 628 -23.65 -20.66 6.93
CA ARG A 628 -23.53 -21.10 5.52
C ARG A 628 -24.66 -22.03 5.08
N LYS A 629 -25.48 -22.53 6.02
CA LYS A 629 -26.52 -23.52 5.70
C LYS A 629 -27.79 -22.93 5.10
N ASP A 630 -28.11 -21.65 5.31
CA ASP A 630 -29.48 -21.19 5.06
C ASP A 630 -29.69 -20.11 3.97
N GLU A 631 -28.72 -19.27 3.55
CA GLU A 631 -29.03 -18.22 2.53
C GLU A 631 -27.96 -17.97 1.45
N TRP A 632 -26.67 -18.21 1.68
CA TRP A 632 -25.61 -17.89 0.69
C TRP A 632 -25.31 -19.00 -0.33
N ALA A 633 -25.75 -20.22 -0.06
CA ALA A 633 -25.64 -21.34 -1.00
C ALA A 633 -26.48 -21.15 -2.27
N GLN A 634 -27.43 -20.20 -2.27
CA GLN A 634 -28.27 -19.90 -3.44
C GLN A 634 -27.75 -18.77 -4.34
N MET A 635 -26.75 -17.97 -3.92
CA MET A 635 -26.39 -16.75 -4.66
C MET A 635 -24.98 -16.67 -5.25
N MET A 636 -23.99 -17.51 -4.89
CA MET A 636 -22.61 -17.27 -5.36
C MET A 636 -21.72 -18.49 -5.69
N PHE A 637 -22.25 -19.70 -5.90
CA PHE A 637 -21.45 -20.80 -6.42
C PHE A 637 -22.28 -21.72 -7.33
N VAL A 638 -22.36 -21.39 -8.61
CA VAL A 638 -22.27 -22.43 -9.63
C VAL A 638 -20.78 -22.56 -9.92
N LEU A 639 -20.13 -23.47 -9.19
CA LEU A 639 -19.00 -24.17 -9.79
C LEU A 639 -19.65 -25.06 -10.85
N ASP A 640 -19.28 -24.90 -12.12
CA ASP A 640 -19.52 -25.95 -13.10
C ASP A 640 -18.84 -27.21 -12.55
N GLY A 641 -19.65 -28.07 -11.95
CA GLY A 641 -19.26 -29.37 -11.46
C GLY A 641 -19.04 -30.29 -12.64
N ASP A 642 -18.02 -31.14 -12.49
CA ASP A 642 -17.66 -32.22 -13.39
C ASP A 642 -18.89 -32.95 -13.97
N ASP A 643 -19.11 -32.82 -15.28
CA ASP A 643 -19.84 -33.83 -16.04
C ASP A 643 -18.94 -35.05 -16.21
N ALA A 644 -18.86 -35.85 -15.15
CA ALA A 644 -18.37 -37.21 -15.21
C ALA A 644 -19.27 -38.14 -14.39
N ALA A 645 -20.13 -38.85 -15.13
CA ALA A 645 -20.78 -40.12 -14.84
C ALA A 645 -21.96 -40.15 -13.85
N ASP A 646 -23.16 -40.38 -14.39
CA ASP A 646 -23.87 -41.66 -14.16
C ASP A 646 -25.13 -41.78 -15.06
N SER A 647 -25.03 -42.62 -16.10
CA SER A 647 -26.20 -43.23 -16.75
C SER A 647 -26.33 -44.64 -16.21
N PRO A 648 -27.43 -45.00 -15.50
CA PRO A 648 -27.64 -46.37 -15.08
C PRO A 648 -28.15 -47.22 -16.25
N ALA A 649 -27.55 -48.39 -16.40
CA ALA A 649 -27.95 -49.43 -17.34
C ALA A 649 -29.30 -50.06 -16.98
N THR A 650 -30.19 -50.17 -17.97
CA THR A 650 -31.26 -51.18 -18.17
C THR A 650 -31.81 -50.90 -19.58
N GLY A 651 -31.98 -51.79 -20.53
CA GLY A 651 -31.84 -53.24 -20.64
C GLY A 651 -32.63 -53.66 -21.89
N MET A 652 -31.99 -54.50 -22.72
CA MET A 652 -32.58 -55.49 -23.66
C MET A 652 -33.46 -55.09 -24.86
N ASP A 653 -33.11 -55.76 -25.97
CA ASP A 653 -33.90 -56.21 -27.13
C ASP A 653 -34.34 -55.12 -28.14
N ASP A 654 -34.29 -55.28 -29.46
CA ASP A 654 -33.97 -56.38 -30.37
C ASP A 654 -33.75 -55.78 -31.78
N ASP A 655 -33.10 -56.56 -32.63
CA ASP A 655 -33.29 -56.67 -34.09
C ASP A 655 -32.73 -55.65 -35.11
N GLU A 656 -32.13 -56.27 -36.13
CA GLU A 656 -31.97 -55.85 -37.55
C GLU A 656 -31.07 -54.62 -37.82
N ASP A 657 -30.10 -54.62 -38.74
CA ASP A 657 -29.98 -55.40 -39.96
C ASP A 657 -28.51 -55.53 -40.43
N ASP A 658 -28.24 -56.67 -41.05
CA ASP A 658 -27.06 -56.99 -41.84
C ASP A 658 -27.09 -56.24 -43.18
N SER A 659 -25.89 -55.96 -43.73
CA SER A 659 -25.55 -55.71 -45.14
C SER A 659 -25.24 -54.28 -45.61
N GLY A 660 -23.99 -54.10 -46.07
CA GLY A 660 -23.66 -53.22 -47.19
C GLY A 660 -22.24 -52.67 -47.24
N GLY A 661 -21.28 -53.48 -47.71
CA GLY A 661 -20.09 -52.99 -48.44
C GLY A 661 -18.74 -53.05 -47.74
#